data_AF-A0A8H5FAD4-F1
#
_entry.id   AF-A0A8H5FAD4-F1
#
_cell.length_a   1.000
_cell.length_b   1.000
_cell.length_c   1.000
_cell.angle_alpha   90.00
_cell.angle_beta   90.00
_cell.angle_gamma   90.00
#
_symmetry.space_group_name_H-M   'P 1'
#
loop_
_entity.id
_entity.type
_entity.pdbx_description
1 polymer ?
#
loop_
_entity_poly.entity_id
_entity_poly.type
_entity_poly.pdbx_seq_one_letter_code
_entity_poly.pdbx_strand_id
1 'polypeptide(L)'
;MRLPSLLRLGLAVLPFLSLPTPTWALHAADAGIVDWHKHLVGAPMTGAAVTAPSFYRTIDEDTGTEESTILTATGNNVLAALKAADGSVRWRYIFEKEDRILGYWKGETAIVSLSGPGGAVLRAFHPLSGDLLVESPIHDPAEAILAEPAWFGKDVAFSVDSNPSSSEGENTAEKSEEKTEFAYVLTNGRAVRKVNLATGATMWTWESADQGSSTIQSRLAITPDALYVVAVVQSTASYTLHVTTLHPSTGALLREQHIQSSLLNPLVQFAVLTASSRPTGAVKAPTTAAAVPVVAWLESGTLRHLTLTPALSEKPRLMPGLGFERVVDVGADVYARGECVLVKTDGSSSLVRISVDGETARVKAGVVWEYAESAHSKESPGESSYAGGVDKEGNAYVGRVWWKGSEEKASTDVFAGHLVEGAGLASGFLFPFDTKQHGIISHVALDAWNPSAWTVHARLLVSTSTGSIQLWEQTGTEAGCTLRWIREEALAGVVVAQIVELPPAKAGALLTSENDNVNGTEVARGFFSQLVWEVATASSLPSFLWAQISRAVALIQPPPKTTAPSRSPAGPLARDQFGFRQVIVAATVFGKLYGIDSANGDIVWSRVLGLGWAGQVGGRVQPVKLFTVKAVGDVDPALREGDAARGGQDPEVVLVGQRRADNTLVDTVVFHFNALTGADVTGRAKDEEVFEGHDLIQGPLIEGFLLGGAGEPKVAVLLDEYLQVYLYPDNDATQALFTALAPSLSFPVRTTVEGQQRVVGHAIDLSTTVHKSLAYPTWSLTLPAGTAVQAMTPQARSTPASYGRVLGNRTTLYKYLNARAFLLTTANAPLGTCGLRVVDGAKGTVLYTTEVKATPGKGCDIKAHLVENWLVYHYYEGEVGGGTAADSTGYRMVTVEFYEGTQPDEKTESSGLSSFSDDALNFQTLEQAYVFPYAITALATTSTKYGISTKDLIVATANHRIQSFPRRVLDPRRPNRKVTAEEAEEFMSTYEPLLPNDPRRVLSHNYDVANTQTILTAPALLESTSLVFAFGLDMFLTRVSPSNTFDVLSESFNKVQLVLTVTGLLVAILITRPMVERKQLKAKWY
;
A
#
# COMPACT_ATOMS: atom_id res chain seq x y z
N MET A 1 -1.65 -20.87 -83.87
CA MET A 1 -1.44 -19.71 -84.77
C MET A 1 -1.19 -18.47 -83.90
N ARG A 2 -0.17 -17.69 -84.24
CA ARG A 2 0.43 -16.58 -83.46
C ARG A 2 -0.58 -15.52 -82.97
N LEU A 3 -0.40 -14.99 -81.75
CA LEU A 3 0.03 -13.61 -81.42
C LEU A 3 -0.12 -13.33 -79.89
N PRO A 4 0.54 -12.30 -79.31
CA PRO A 4 1.51 -12.46 -78.23
C PRO A 4 1.38 -11.44 -77.08
N SER A 5 2.37 -11.52 -76.16
CA SER A 5 3.02 -10.38 -75.49
C SER A 5 2.19 -9.40 -74.65
N LEU A 6 1.75 -9.80 -73.46
CA LEU A 6 1.55 -8.88 -72.32
C LEU A 6 1.63 -9.57 -70.94
N LEU A 7 2.31 -10.73 -70.85
CA LEU A 7 2.32 -11.60 -69.66
C LEU A 7 3.70 -11.69 -68.96
N ARG A 8 4.53 -10.63 -69.04
CA ARG A 8 5.90 -10.65 -68.48
C ARG A 8 6.29 -9.46 -67.59
N LEU A 9 5.34 -8.78 -66.94
CA LEU A 9 5.69 -7.71 -65.99
C LEU A 9 5.06 -7.81 -64.58
N GLY A 10 4.49 -8.96 -64.21
CA GLY A 10 3.78 -9.13 -62.94
C GLY A 10 4.25 -10.30 -62.08
N LEU A 11 5.55 -10.60 -62.04
CA LEU A 11 6.05 -11.79 -61.32
C LEU A 11 7.44 -11.64 -60.69
N ALA A 12 7.79 -10.45 -60.21
CA ALA A 12 9.11 -10.20 -59.60
C ALA A 12 9.11 -9.35 -58.31
N VAL A 13 8.02 -9.28 -57.54
CA VAL A 13 7.98 -8.52 -56.26
C VAL A 13 7.38 -9.31 -55.07
N LEU A 14 7.17 -10.62 -55.20
CA LEU A 14 6.68 -11.46 -54.08
C LEU A 14 7.66 -12.61 -53.82
N PRO A 15 8.84 -12.32 -53.27
CA PRO A 15 9.23 -13.01 -52.05
C PRO A 15 10.14 -12.12 -51.16
N PHE A 16 9.56 -11.23 -50.36
CA PHE A 16 10.30 -10.53 -49.28
C PHE A 16 9.48 -10.27 -48.01
N LEU A 17 8.30 -10.89 -47.86
CA LEU A 17 7.38 -10.68 -46.73
C LEU A 17 7.14 -11.96 -45.90
N SER A 18 8.19 -12.74 -45.66
CA SER A 18 8.18 -13.80 -44.64
C SER A 18 9.38 -13.62 -43.71
N LEU A 19 9.35 -12.53 -42.93
CA LEU A 19 10.18 -12.39 -41.73
C LEU A 19 9.33 -12.83 -40.52
N PRO A 20 9.89 -13.56 -39.55
CA PRO A 20 9.19 -13.88 -38.31
C PRO A 20 8.85 -12.55 -37.62
N THR A 21 7.57 -12.32 -37.36
CA THR A 21 7.11 -11.17 -36.57
C THR A 21 7.75 -11.26 -35.18
N PRO A 22 8.50 -10.24 -34.72
CA PRO A 22 8.94 -10.19 -33.34
C PRO A 22 7.71 -10.20 -32.43
N THR A 23 7.81 -10.79 -31.25
CA THR A 23 6.85 -10.58 -30.17
C THR A 23 7.06 -9.16 -29.62
N TRP A 24 6.09 -8.28 -29.82
CA TRP A 24 6.16 -6.89 -29.35
C TRP A 24 5.62 -6.83 -27.92
N ALA A 25 6.27 -6.03 -27.08
CA ALA A 25 5.82 -5.66 -25.74
C ALA A 25 4.48 -4.89 -25.81
N LEU A 26 3.98 -4.41 -24.66
CA LEU A 26 2.98 -3.33 -24.60
C LEU A 26 3.35 -2.27 -25.65
N HIS A 27 2.42 -1.91 -26.55
CA HIS A 27 2.73 -0.86 -27.52
C HIS A 27 3.06 0.42 -26.75
N ALA A 28 4.05 1.21 -27.19
CA ALA A 28 4.29 2.53 -26.58
C ALA A 28 3.04 3.44 -26.61
N ALA A 29 2.05 3.08 -27.44
CA ALA A 29 0.73 3.71 -27.48
C ALA A 29 -0.16 3.36 -26.29
N ASP A 30 0.07 2.24 -25.59
CA ASP A 30 -0.77 1.75 -24.50
C ASP A 30 -0.32 2.26 -23.12
N ALA A 31 0.95 2.64 -22.99
CA ALA A 31 1.54 3.13 -21.75
C ALA A 31 0.85 4.43 -21.27
N GLY A 32 0.36 4.43 -20.04
CA GLY A 32 -0.42 5.50 -19.42
C GLY A 32 -1.89 5.56 -19.89
N ILE A 33 -2.35 4.59 -20.68
CA ILE A 33 -3.74 4.47 -21.15
C ILE A 33 -4.44 3.25 -20.54
N VAL A 34 -3.78 2.08 -20.60
CA VAL A 34 -4.35 0.82 -20.07
C VAL A 34 -3.89 0.51 -18.65
N ASP A 35 -2.88 1.25 -18.18
CA ASP A 35 -2.21 1.08 -16.91
C ASP A 35 -2.13 2.38 -16.11
N TRP A 36 -2.04 2.23 -14.80
CA TRP A 36 -1.81 3.34 -13.86
C TRP A 36 -0.97 2.87 -12.68
N HIS A 37 -0.28 3.83 -12.06
CA HIS A 37 0.58 3.62 -10.89
C HIS A 37 0.28 4.70 -9.85
N LYS A 38 -0.02 4.29 -8.62
CA LYS A 38 -0.08 5.19 -7.47
C LYS A 38 1.21 5.07 -6.68
N HIS A 39 1.95 6.18 -6.68
CA HIS A 39 3.20 6.34 -5.95
C HIS A 39 2.92 6.85 -4.53
N LEU A 40 3.02 5.94 -3.56
CA LEU A 40 2.68 6.18 -2.15
C LEU A 40 3.93 6.21 -1.27
N VAL A 41 3.82 6.75 -0.06
CA VAL A 41 4.90 6.73 0.94
C VAL A 41 4.49 5.95 2.19
N GLY A 42 3.19 5.74 2.38
CA GLY A 42 2.62 5.06 3.54
C GLY A 42 2.19 6.01 4.64
N ALA A 43 1.38 5.51 5.57
CA ALA A 43 0.80 6.35 6.62
C ALA A 43 1.88 6.94 7.53
N PRO A 44 1.83 8.26 7.81
CA PRO A 44 2.86 8.94 8.59
C PRO A 44 2.88 8.48 10.04
N MET A 45 4.07 8.44 10.64
CA MET A 45 4.25 8.10 12.05
C MET A 45 4.07 9.35 12.93
N THR A 46 2.86 9.56 13.43
CA THR A 46 2.48 10.78 14.18
C THR A 46 2.79 10.73 15.68
N GLY A 47 3.29 9.62 16.21
CA GLY A 47 3.45 9.41 17.65
C GLY A 47 4.58 10.19 18.32
N ALA A 48 5.46 10.85 17.56
CA ALA A 48 6.58 11.64 18.08
C ALA A 48 7.02 12.73 17.10
N ALA A 49 7.51 13.85 17.61
CA ALA A 49 7.98 14.97 16.78
C ALA A 49 9.10 14.59 15.80
N VAL A 50 9.98 13.65 16.20
CA VAL A 50 11.11 13.17 15.37
C VAL A 50 10.69 12.21 14.26
N THR A 51 9.44 11.74 14.22
CA THR A 51 8.90 10.90 13.15
C THR A 51 7.72 11.53 12.42
N ALA A 52 7.02 12.45 13.09
CA ALA A 52 5.83 13.08 12.58
C ALA A 52 6.14 13.98 11.38
N PRO A 53 5.19 14.17 10.45
CA PRO A 53 5.38 15.05 9.31
C PRO A 53 5.71 16.48 9.75
N SER A 54 6.69 17.10 9.09
CA SER A 54 7.04 18.50 9.37
C SER A 54 7.45 19.23 8.10
N PHE A 55 7.24 20.54 8.07
CA PHE A 55 7.73 21.38 6.99
C PHE A 55 9.25 21.57 7.11
N TYR A 56 9.87 21.64 5.95
CA TYR A 56 11.25 21.99 5.74
C TYR A 56 11.35 22.96 4.57
N ARG A 57 11.91 24.13 4.83
CA ARG A 57 12.13 25.17 3.83
C ARG A 57 13.61 25.18 3.49
N THR A 58 13.90 25.14 2.21
CA THR A 58 15.28 25.22 1.72
C THR A 58 15.30 26.02 0.42
N ILE A 59 16.45 26.65 0.18
CA ILE A 59 16.67 27.44 -1.03
C ILE A 59 17.26 26.49 -2.05
N ASP A 60 16.57 26.34 -3.17
CA ASP A 60 17.13 25.65 -4.32
C ASP A 60 18.30 26.48 -4.87
N GLU A 61 19.51 25.94 -4.78
CA GLU A 61 20.74 26.63 -5.20
C GLU A 61 20.75 26.91 -6.70
N ASP A 62 20.10 26.05 -7.51
CA ASP A 62 20.08 26.17 -8.97
C ASP A 62 19.13 27.27 -9.43
N THR A 63 17.97 27.39 -8.77
CA THR A 63 16.92 28.36 -9.16
C THR A 63 16.89 29.61 -8.29
N GLY A 64 17.57 29.59 -7.14
CA GLY A 64 17.48 30.62 -6.10
C GLY A 64 16.09 30.73 -5.46
N THR A 65 15.19 29.78 -5.72
CA THR A 65 13.82 29.81 -5.20
C THR A 65 13.70 29.02 -3.90
N GLU A 66 12.97 29.57 -2.94
CA GLU A 66 12.69 28.87 -1.68
C GLU A 66 11.52 27.92 -1.88
N GLU A 67 11.76 26.63 -1.67
CA GLU A 67 10.75 25.59 -1.77
C GLU A 67 10.37 25.07 -0.38
N SER A 68 9.06 25.02 -0.10
CA SER A 68 8.51 24.38 1.10
C SER A 68 8.23 22.91 0.78
N THR A 69 8.94 22.02 1.47
CA THR A 69 8.83 20.57 1.34
C THR A 69 8.33 19.98 2.65
N ILE A 70 7.55 18.92 2.57
CA ILE A 70 7.05 18.18 3.72
C ILE A 70 7.90 16.93 3.88
N LEU A 71 8.59 16.81 5.00
CA LEU A 71 9.32 15.59 5.36
C LEU A 71 8.41 14.68 6.18
N THR A 72 8.45 13.39 5.91
CA THR A 72 7.64 12.40 6.63
C THR A 72 8.37 11.06 6.74
N ALA A 73 8.33 10.47 7.94
CA ALA A 73 8.67 9.07 8.16
C ALA A 73 7.39 8.26 8.33
N THR A 74 7.32 7.08 7.71
CA THR A 74 6.06 6.32 7.60
C THR A 74 6.16 4.93 8.23
N GLY A 75 5.00 4.37 8.59
CA GLY A 75 4.90 3.02 9.15
C GLY A 75 5.34 1.92 8.17
N ASN A 76 5.47 2.23 6.87
CA ASN A 76 5.98 1.34 5.84
C ASN A 76 7.51 1.41 5.68
N ASN A 77 8.21 2.02 6.65
CA ASN A 77 9.66 2.18 6.69
C ASN A 77 10.20 3.04 5.54
N VAL A 78 9.50 4.14 5.24
CA VAL A 78 9.88 5.08 4.18
C VAL A 78 10.16 6.45 4.80
N LEU A 79 11.28 7.06 4.41
CA LEU A 79 11.53 8.48 4.60
C LEU A 79 11.27 9.19 3.28
N ALA A 80 10.40 10.19 3.27
CA ALA A 80 10.01 10.87 2.04
C ALA A 80 9.92 12.38 2.19
N ALA A 81 10.13 13.04 1.06
CA ALA A 81 9.86 14.46 0.85
C ALA A 81 8.69 14.62 -0.12
N LEU A 82 7.64 15.31 0.31
CA LEU A 82 6.47 15.66 -0.50
C LEU A 82 6.51 17.14 -0.85
N LYS A 83 6.16 17.50 -2.08
CA LYS A 83 6.02 18.91 -2.46
C LYS A 83 4.78 19.49 -1.79
N ALA A 84 4.92 20.65 -1.13
CA ALA A 84 3.76 21.31 -0.51
C ALA A 84 2.72 21.77 -1.54
N ALA A 85 3.13 22.09 -2.78
CA ALA A 85 2.22 22.63 -3.79
C ALA A 85 1.11 21.67 -4.23
N ASP A 86 1.44 20.40 -4.48
CA ASP A 86 0.52 19.40 -5.06
C ASP A 86 0.54 18.05 -4.32
N GLY A 87 1.39 17.90 -3.30
CA GLY A 87 1.55 16.64 -2.57
C GLY A 87 2.29 15.55 -3.36
N SER A 88 2.86 15.85 -4.53
CA SER A 88 3.64 14.86 -5.27
C SER A 88 4.90 14.44 -4.50
N VAL A 89 5.31 13.18 -4.68
CA VAL A 89 6.55 12.67 -4.07
C VAL A 89 7.72 13.31 -4.80
N ARG A 90 8.55 14.07 -4.09
CA ARG A 90 9.79 14.64 -4.62
C ARG A 90 10.86 13.55 -4.67
N TRP A 91 11.08 12.91 -3.53
CA TRP A 91 11.91 11.74 -3.38
C TRP A 91 11.38 10.90 -2.22
N ARG A 92 11.68 9.61 -2.24
CA ARG A 92 11.47 8.70 -1.12
C ARG A 92 12.62 7.72 -1.05
N TYR A 93 13.01 7.35 0.16
CA TYR A 93 13.97 6.30 0.43
C TYR A 93 13.28 5.22 1.25
N ILE A 94 13.31 3.99 0.74
CA ILE A 94 12.65 2.83 1.34
C ILE A 94 13.72 2.04 2.08
N PHE A 95 13.60 1.96 3.40
CA PHE A 95 14.52 1.22 4.24
C PHE A 95 14.17 -0.28 4.22
N GLU A 96 15.18 -1.12 4.37
CA GLU A 96 15.00 -2.57 4.53
C GLU A 96 14.09 -2.89 5.72
N LYS A 97 13.35 -4.01 5.67
CA LYS A 97 12.35 -4.34 6.69
C LYS A 97 12.94 -4.44 8.11
N GLU A 98 14.19 -4.90 8.21
CA GLU A 98 14.93 -5.08 9.46
C GLU A 98 15.54 -3.76 9.97
N ASP A 99 15.70 -2.77 9.10
CA ASP A 99 16.33 -1.48 9.38
C ASP A 99 15.28 -0.39 9.62
N ARG A 100 14.55 -0.51 10.73
CA ARG A 100 13.41 0.38 11.03
C ARG A 100 13.86 1.81 11.32
N ILE A 101 13.24 2.80 10.68
CA ILE A 101 13.42 4.23 10.99
C ILE A 101 12.97 4.52 12.43
N LEU A 102 13.86 5.14 13.21
CA LEU A 102 13.58 5.61 14.57
C LEU A 102 13.22 7.09 14.61
N GLY A 103 13.78 7.88 13.70
CA GLY A 103 13.53 9.31 13.58
C GLY A 103 14.31 9.96 12.46
N TYR A 104 13.99 11.21 12.19
CA TYR A 104 14.73 12.11 11.31
C TYR A 104 14.90 13.49 11.96
N TRP A 105 16.01 14.15 11.65
CA TRP A 105 16.39 15.45 12.17
C TRP A 105 16.85 16.35 11.02
N LYS A 106 16.53 17.63 11.13
CA LYS A 106 16.67 18.62 10.05
C LYS A 106 17.91 19.49 10.31
N GLY A 107 18.96 19.30 9.52
CA GLY A 107 20.14 20.17 9.49
C GLY A 107 19.99 21.32 8.48
N GLU A 108 21.01 22.16 8.39
CA GLU A 108 21.07 23.26 7.41
C GLU A 108 21.27 22.72 5.99
N THR A 109 22.14 21.71 5.84
CA THR A 109 22.54 21.16 4.53
C THR A 109 22.11 19.72 4.30
N ALA A 110 21.77 18.98 5.37
CA ALA A 110 21.38 17.58 5.28
C ALA A 110 20.22 17.22 6.23
N ILE A 111 19.45 16.20 5.84
CA ILE A 111 18.49 15.53 6.71
C ILE A 111 19.13 14.25 7.22
N VAL A 112 19.25 14.11 8.55
CA VAL A 112 19.83 12.91 9.17
C VAL A 112 18.71 12.01 9.65
N SER A 113 18.79 10.71 9.36
CA SER A 113 17.93 9.67 9.90
C SER A 113 18.74 8.66 10.69
N LEU A 114 18.17 8.21 11.80
CA LEU A 114 18.66 7.07 12.56
C LEU A 114 17.71 5.90 12.37
N SER A 115 18.26 4.75 12.04
CA SER A 115 17.51 3.53 11.80
C SER A 115 18.21 2.30 12.41
N GLY A 116 17.46 1.20 12.43
CA GLY A 116 17.93 -0.07 12.96
C GLY A 116 17.81 -0.15 14.47
N PRO A 117 18.08 -1.33 15.06
CA PRO A 117 17.95 -1.52 16.50
C PRO A 117 18.91 -0.59 17.25
N GLY A 118 18.41 0.18 18.21
CA GLY A 118 19.21 1.10 19.02
C GLY A 118 19.68 2.39 18.33
N GLY A 119 19.43 2.55 17.03
CA GLY A 119 20.02 3.61 16.18
C GLY A 119 21.35 3.19 15.56
N ALA A 120 21.47 1.92 15.18
CA ALA A 120 22.70 1.31 14.66
C ALA A 120 23.22 1.94 13.37
N VAL A 121 22.34 2.54 12.55
CA VAL A 121 22.73 3.12 11.26
C VAL A 121 22.33 4.58 11.21
N LEU A 122 23.27 5.42 10.81
CA LEU A 122 23.05 6.83 10.47
C LEU A 122 23.05 6.99 8.96
N ARG A 123 22.04 7.70 8.44
CA ARG A 123 22.01 8.14 7.04
C ARG A 123 21.79 9.64 6.97
N ALA A 124 22.52 10.31 6.08
CA ALA A 124 22.32 11.71 5.77
C ALA A 124 21.87 11.85 4.31
N PHE A 125 20.83 12.64 4.08
CA PHE A 125 20.23 12.84 2.77
C PHE A 125 20.29 14.31 2.37
N HIS A 126 20.53 14.55 1.07
CA HIS A 126 20.37 15.88 0.52
C HIS A 126 18.88 16.27 0.54
N PRO A 127 18.50 17.43 1.12
CA PRO A 127 17.10 17.74 1.36
C PRO A 127 16.21 17.83 0.12
N LEU A 128 16.76 18.32 -1.01
CA LEU A 128 16.00 18.51 -2.26
C LEU A 128 16.04 17.31 -3.22
N SER A 129 17.20 16.73 -3.50
CA SER A 129 17.32 15.58 -4.42
C SER A 129 16.99 14.25 -3.75
N GLY A 130 17.17 14.13 -2.43
CA GLY A 130 17.04 12.87 -1.71
C GLY A 130 18.26 11.96 -1.87
N ASP A 131 19.36 12.46 -2.44
CA ASP A 131 20.59 11.70 -2.60
C ASP A 131 21.16 11.31 -1.22
N LEU A 132 21.57 10.06 -1.09
CA LEU A 132 22.25 9.57 0.10
C LEU A 132 23.67 10.14 0.12
N LEU A 133 23.92 11.08 1.03
CA LEU A 133 25.21 11.75 1.20
C LEU A 133 26.18 10.87 2.00
N VAL A 134 25.68 10.28 3.09
CA VAL A 134 26.45 9.44 4.01
C VAL A 134 25.58 8.30 4.50
N GLU A 135 26.15 7.11 4.55
CA GLU A 135 25.65 5.98 5.35
C GLU A 135 26.78 5.49 6.24
N SER A 136 26.58 5.51 7.55
CA SER A 136 27.59 5.17 8.55
C SER A 136 27.02 4.22 9.60
N PRO A 137 27.61 3.03 9.78
CA PRO A 137 27.26 2.14 10.88
C PRO A 137 27.81 2.74 12.18
N ILE A 138 26.91 3.10 13.10
CA ILE A 138 27.23 3.78 14.35
C ILE A 138 27.61 2.79 15.46
N HIS A 139 26.98 1.61 15.48
CA HIS A 139 27.31 0.49 16.36
C HIS A 139 26.79 -0.82 15.78
N ASP A 140 27.26 -1.95 16.32
CA ASP A 140 26.73 -3.26 15.95
C ASP A 140 25.25 -3.38 16.39
N PRO A 141 24.33 -3.80 15.50
CA PRO A 141 22.95 -4.13 15.87
C PRO A 141 22.82 -5.10 17.05
N ALA A 142 23.81 -5.98 17.28
CA ALA A 142 23.81 -6.91 18.41
C ALA A 142 24.01 -6.23 19.77
N GLU A 143 24.59 -5.02 19.81
CA GLU A 143 24.78 -4.22 21.02
C GLU A 143 23.61 -3.27 21.31
N ALA A 144 22.53 -3.37 20.53
CA ALA A 144 21.41 -2.46 20.60
C ALA A 144 20.61 -2.58 21.91
N ILE A 145 20.31 -1.44 22.52
CA ILE A 145 19.36 -1.33 23.64
C ILE A 145 18.01 -0.91 23.07
N LEU A 146 17.03 -1.82 23.14
CA LEU A 146 15.67 -1.56 22.70
C LEU A 146 14.92 -0.75 23.78
N ALA A 147 14.24 0.31 23.35
CA ALA A 147 13.42 1.16 24.20
C ALA A 147 11.99 1.20 23.67
N GLU A 148 11.03 1.41 24.57
CA GLU A 148 9.63 1.67 24.21
C GLU A 148 9.22 3.02 24.82
N PRO A 149 8.94 4.06 24.00
CA PRO A 149 8.95 4.08 22.54
C PRO A 149 10.33 3.92 21.88
N ALA A 150 10.36 3.43 20.63
CA ALA A 150 11.61 3.08 19.92
C ALA A 150 12.61 4.23 19.75
N TRP A 151 12.11 5.46 19.58
CA TRP A 151 12.90 6.68 19.44
C TRP A 151 13.51 7.18 20.77
N PHE A 152 13.04 6.68 21.92
CA PHE A 152 13.54 7.15 23.22
C PHE A 152 15.01 6.78 23.41
N GLY A 153 15.81 7.77 23.83
CA GLY A 153 17.27 7.65 23.92
C GLY A 153 18.02 7.77 22.60
N LYS A 154 17.40 8.40 21.60
CA LYS A 154 18.02 8.75 20.31
C LYS A 154 17.73 10.19 20.00
N ASP A 155 18.75 10.93 19.62
CA ASP A 155 18.65 12.34 19.28
C ASP A 155 19.82 12.79 18.42
N VAL A 156 19.63 13.85 17.64
CA VAL A 156 20.68 14.41 16.79
C VAL A 156 20.68 15.92 16.92
N ALA A 157 21.84 16.49 17.25
CA ALA A 157 22.09 17.93 17.22
C ALA A 157 23.11 18.27 16.13
N PHE A 158 23.05 19.48 15.57
CA PHE A 158 23.91 19.90 14.45
C PHE A 158 24.83 21.05 14.83
N SER A 159 26.02 21.09 14.22
CA SER A 159 26.88 22.28 14.21
C SER A 159 27.51 22.47 12.84
N VAL A 160 27.62 23.71 12.38
CA VAL A 160 28.32 24.06 11.14
C VAL A 160 29.64 24.73 11.48
N ASP A 161 30.74 24.20 10.96
CA ASP A 161 32.05 24.85 11.01
C ASP A 161 32.29 25.51 9.65
N SER A 162 32.37 26.84 9.60
CA SER A 162 32.89 27.55 8.43
C SER A 162 34.41 27.50 8.48
N ASN A 163 35.02 26.68 7.63
CA ASN A 163 36.47 26.52 7.59
C ASN A 163 37.12 27.80 7.01
N PRO A 164 37.94 28.58 7.76
CA PRO A 164 38.61 29.75 7.21
C PRO A 164 39.93 29.39 6.50
N SER A 165 40.13 28.14 6.12
CA SER A 165 41.39 27.66 5.55
C SER A 165 41.49 27.94 4.04
N SER A 166 41.72 29.19 3.67
CA SER A 166 42.66 29.47 2.59
C SER A 166 43.57 30.59 3.07
N SER A 167 44.85 30.26 3.19
CA SER A 167 45.95 31.16 3.46
C SER A 167 45.80 32.47 2.70
N GLU A 168 45.99 33.58 3.40
CA GLU A 168 46.21 34.90 2.81
C GLU A 168 47.19 34.79 1.63
N GLY A 169 46.71 35.10 0.42
CA GLY A 169 47.55 35.20 -0.77
C GLY A 169 46.90 34.70 -2.06
N GLU A 170 45.87 35.40 -2.54
CA GLU A 170 45.68 35.87 -3.93
C GLU A 170 44.18 36.07 -4.23
N ASN A 171 43.88 37.27 -4.74
CA ASN A 171 42.54 37.69 -5.13
C ASN A 171 42.07 36.92 -6.37
N THR A 172 41.21 35.92 -6.18
CA THR A 172 40.23 35.51 -7.20
C THR A 172 38.87 35.38 -6.52
N ALA A 173 37.95 36.26 -6.91
CA ALA A 173 36.53 36.12 -6.63
C ALA A 173 36.03 34.79 -7.23
N GLU A 174 35.09 34.13 -6.55
CA GLU A 174 34.54 32.79 -6.82
C GLU A 174 35.33 31.62 -6.21
N LYS A 175 35.40 31.56 -4.87
CA LYS A 175 35.42 30.28 -4.15
C LYS A 175 34.25 30.29 -3.17
N SER A 176 33.27 29.42 -3.41
CA SER A 176 32.21 29.13 -2.44
C SER A 176 32.87 28.60 -1.16
N GLU A 177 32.62 29.25 -0.03
CA GLU A 177 33.01 28.72 1.28
C GLU A 177 32.33 27.36 1.47
N GLU A 178 33.12 26.28 1.44
CA GLU A 178 32.60 24.92 1.63
C GLU A 178 32.24 24.74 3.12
N LYS A 179 30.96 24.99 3.46
CA LYS A 179 30.43 24.79 4.81
C LYS A 179 30.44 23.29 5.15
N THR A 180 31.12 22.91 6.23
CA THR A 180 31.09 21.53 6.71
C THR A 180 30.13 21.42 7.90
N GLU A 181 29.09 20.59 7.76
CA GLU A 181 28.13 20.30 8.82
C GLU A 181 28.52 19.02 9.58
N PHE A 182 28.39 19.05 10.91
CA PHE A 182 28.63 17.93 11.82
C PHE A 182 27.34 17.59 12.58
N ALA A 183 27.14 16.29 12.82
CA ALA A 183 26.06 15.77 13.65
C ALA A 183 26.61 15.20 14.96
N TYR A 184 25.96 15.52 16.07
CA TYR A 184 26.15 14.88 17.37
C TYR A 184 25.01 13.91 17.57
N VAL A 185 25.35 12.63 17.63
CA VAL A 185 24.40 11.53 17.49
C VAL A 185 24.34 10.76 18.80
N LEU A 186 23.19 10.78 19.46
CA LEU A 186 22.91 9.96 20.63
C LEU A 186 22.27 8.64 20.17
N THR A 187 22.89 7.51 20.56
CA THR A 187 22.35 6.16 20.29
C THR A 187 22.37 5.29 21.55
N ASN A 188 21.53 4.25 21.56
CA ASN A 188 21.33 3.34 22.69
C ASN A 188 21.00 4.01 24.05
N GLY A 189 20.65 5.29 24.06
CA GLY A 189 20.49 6.05 25.30
C GLY A 189 21.75 6.14 26.17
N ARG A 190 22.94 5.85 25.62
CA ARG A 190 24.20 5.77 26.39
C ARG A 190 25.42 6.38 25.71
N ALA A 191 25.43 6.48 24.38
CA ALA A 191 26.62 6.86 23.64
C ALA A 191 26.35 8.05 22.72
N VAL A 192 27.23 9.05 22.78
CA VAL A 192 27.18 10.27 21.94
C VAL A 192 28.40 10.30 21.04
N ARG A 193 28.21 10.55 19.75
CA ARG A 193 29.29 10.60 18.76
C ARG A 193 29.22 11.88 17.96
N LYS A 194 30.36 12.50 17.69
CA LYS A 194 30.46 13.56 16.67
C LYS A 194 30.79 12.93 15.32
N VAL A 195 29.94 13.12 14.33
CA VAL A 195 30.08 12.58 12.98
C VAL A 195 30.19 13.73 11.98
N ASN A 196 31.17 13.65 11.08
CA ASN A 196 31.30 14.57 9.96
C ASN A 196 30.31 14.16 8.85
N LEU A 197 29.38 15.03 8.46
CA LEU A 197 28.33 14.69 7.47
C LEU A 197 28.81 14.72 6.02
N ALA A 198 30.02 15.20 5.73
CA ALA A 198 30.61 15.12 4.40
C ALA A 198 31.37 13.78 4.17
N THR A 199 31.91 13.18 5.24
CA THR A 199 32.75 11.96 5.13
C THR A 199 32.15 10.74 5.81
N GLY A 200 31.18 10.91 6.70
CA GLY A 200 30.64 9.86 7.57
C GLY A 200 31.59 9.41 8.69
N ALA A 201 32.76 10.04 8.83
CA ALA A 201 33.75 9.69 9.83
C ALA A 201 33.30 10.12 11.23
N THR A 202 33.43 9.21 12.21
CA THR A 202 33.27 9.53 13.62
C THR A 202 34.53 10.22 14.14
N MET A 203 34.39 11.47 14.59
CA MET A 203 35.48 12.30 15.10
C MET A 203 35.86 11.93 16.53
N TRP A 204 34.86 11.67 17.37
CA TRP A 204 35.02 11.18 18.73
C TRP A 204 33.75 10.47 19.20
N THR A 205 33.90 9.62 20.21
CA THR A 205 32.82 8.91 20.89
C THR A 205 32.93 9.14 22.39
N TRP A 206 31.81 9.49 23.02
CA TRP A 206 31.64 9.49 24.47
C TRP A 206 30.59 8.44 24.84
N GLU A 207 30.85 7.69 25.92
CA GLU A 207 29.91 6.73 26.47
C GLU A 207 29.66 7.05 27.94
N SER A 208 28.40 6.90 28.38
CA SER A 208 28.04 7.10 29.78
C SER A 208 28.69 6.05 30.69
N ALA A 209 29.12 6.47 31.87
CA ALA A 209 29.82 5.59 32.83
C ALA A 209 28.97 4.41 33.30
N ASP A 210 27.64 4.58 33.32
CA ASP A 210 26.67 3.56 33.72
C ASP A 210 26.18 2.68 32.55
N GLN A 211 26.64 2.96 31.33
CA GLN A 211 26.28 2.27 30.08
C GLN A 211 24.76 2.14 29.87
N GLY A 212 23.95 3.07 30.38
CA GLY A 212 22.50 3.06 30.23
C GLY A 212 21.76 2.16 31.24
N SER A 213 22.43 1.68 32.29
CA SER A 213 21.81 0.78 33.28
C SER A 213 20.81 1.48 34.22
N SER A 214 21.03 2.74 34.58
CA SER A 214 20.14 3.51 35.47
C SER A 214 19.81 4.90 34.95
N THR A 215 20.62 5.40 34.01
CA THR A 215 20.51 6.71 33.38
C THR A 215 20.34 6.55 31.88
N ILE A 216 19.20 6.95 31.35
CA ILE A 216 18.94 6.95 29.91
C ILE A 216 19.15 8.37 29.40
N GLN A 217 20.23 8.58 28.64
CA GLN A 217 20.46 9.81 27.90
C GLN A 217 19.32 9.99 26.88
N SER A 218 18.74 11.19 26.76
CA SER A 218 17.49 11.38 26.02
C SER A 218 17.52 12.54 25.02
N ARG A 219 18.11 13.69 25.40
CA ARG A 219 18.12 14.90 24.56
C ARG A 219 19.51 15.51 24.46
N LEU A 220 19.81 16.09 23.30
CA LEU A 220 21.05 16.83 23.02
C LEU A 220 20.76 18.32 22.79
N ALA A 221 21.64 19.18 23.28
CA ALA A 221 21.69 20.58 22.88
C ALA A 221 23.15 21.02 22.75
N ILE A 222 23.44 21.91 21.81
CA ILE A 222 24.83 22.31 21.52
C ILE A 222 24.98 23.83 21.47
N THR A 223 26.09 24.31 22.03
CA THR A 223 26.65 25.64 21.83
C THR A 223 28.11 25.51 21.36
N PRO A 224 28.76 26.60 20.88
CA PRO A 224 30.18 26.57 20.54
C PRO A 224 31.08 26.12 21.69
N ASP A 225 30.66 26.37 22.95
CA ASP A 225 31.45 26.10 24.14
C ASP A 225 31.19 24.72 24.78
N ALA A 226 29.98 24.16 24.62
CA ALA A 226 29.60 22.91 25.27
C ALA A 226 28.49 22.15 24.52
N LEU A 227 28.58 20.82 24.57
CA LEU A 227 27.50 19.89 24.22
C LEU A 227 26.84 19.41 25.51
N TYR A 228 25.53 19.58 25.59
CA TYR A 228 24.71 19.19 26.74
C TYR A 228 23.97 17.90 26.41
N VAL A 229 24.17 16.89 27.26
CA VAL A 229 23.46 15.61 27.20
C VAL A 229 22.54 15.55 28.40
N VAL A 230 21.23 15.60 28.14
CA VAL A 230 20.19 15.56 29.19
C VAL A 230 19.64 14.14 29.28
N ALA A 231 19.69 13.60 30.49
CA ALA A 231 19.37 12.23 30.81
C ALA A 231 18.23 12.13 31.83
N VAL A 232 17.56 10.99 31.79
CA VAL A 232 16.51 10.59 32.73
C VAL A 232 17.06 9.47 33.59
N VAL A 233 17.08 9.67 34.91
CA VAL A 233 17.56 8.70 35.89
C VAL A 233 16.37 8.13 36.66
N GLN A 234 16.27 6.81 36.74
CA GLN A 234 15.23 6.15 37.53
C GLN A 234 15.50 6.30 39.03
N SER A 235 14.50 6.78 39.78
CA SER A 235 14.49 6.81 41.25
C SER A 235 13.38 5.90 41.79
N THR A 236 13.28 5.76 43.12
CA THR A 236 12.37 4.78 43.77
C THR A 236 10.89 5.02 43.49
N ALA A 237 10.47 6.26 43.24
CA ALA A 237 9.07 6.62 43.02
C ALA A 237 8.84 7.60 41.85
N SER A 238 9.90 8.08 41.21
CA SER A 238 9.83 9.05 40.10
C SER A 238 11.12 9.00 39.28
N TYR A 239 11.16 9.72 38.17
CA TYR A 239 12.37 9.96 37.41
C TYR A 239 12.97 11.32 37.76
N THR A 240 14.30 11.40 37.71
CA THR A 240 15.05 12.64 37.95
C THR A 240 15.88 13.01 36.72
N LEU A 241 16.30 14.26 36.61
CA LEU A 241 17.08 14.75 35.48
C LEU A 241 18.57 14.75 35.85
N HIS A 242 19.40 14.32 34.91
CA HIS A 242 20.85 14.39 35.01
C HIS A 242 21.39 15.08 33.77
N VAL A 243 22.36 15.98 33.93
CA VAL A 243 22.96 16.69 32.79
C VAL A 243 24.45 16.47 32.80
N THR A 244 24.96 16.03 31.65
CA THR A 244 26.38 15.90 31.36
C THR A 244 26.78 16.94 30.32
N THR A 245 27.84 17.70 30.58
CA THR A 245 28.44 18.63 29.62
C THR A 245 29.74 18.08 29.05
N LEU A 246 29.86 18.10 27.73
CA LEU A 246 31.00 17.62 26.96
C LEU A 246 31.60 18.76 26.14
N HIS A 247 32.90 18.71 25.88
CA HIS A 247 33.56 19.64 24.97
C HIS A 247 33.21 19.27 23.50
N PRO A 248 32.65 20.16 22.68
CA PRO A 248 32.12 19.80 21.36
C PRO A 248 33.17 19.23 20.39
N SER A 249 34.42 19.70 20.44
CA SER A 249 35.45 19.24 19.50
C SER A 249 36.17 17.96 19.93
N THR A 250 36.23 17.65 21.23
CA THR A 250 37.04 16.54 21.77
C THR A 250 36.21 15.44 22.44
N GLY A 251 34.95 15.71 22.79
CA GLY A 251 34.13 14.80 23.58
C GLY A 251 34.55 14.69 25.05
N ALA A 252 35.50 15.50 25.52
CA ALA A 252 35.98 15.47 26.88
C ALA A 252 34.90 15.92 27.88
N LEU A 253 34.76 15.21 28.99
CA LEU A 253 33.84 15.53 30.06
C LEU A 253 34.21 16.86 30.72
N LEU A 254 33.30 17.84 30.71
CA LEU A 254 33.46 19.12 31.40
C LEU A 254 32.85 19.07 32.80
N ARG A 255 31.58 18.65 32.90
CA ARG A 255 30.84 18.58 34.16
C ARG A 255 29.69 17.58 34.10
N GLU A 256 29.35 17.03 35.26
CA GLU A 256 28.11 16.29 35.48
C GLU A 256 27.38 16.86 36.68
N GLN A 257 26.05 16.93 36.59
CA GLN A 257 25.21 17.39 37.68
C GLN A 257 23.86 16.65 37.70
N HIS A 258 23.52 16.13 38.88
CA HIS A 258 22.17 15.68 39.19
C HIS A 258 21.28 16.89 39.50
N ILE A 259 20.18 17.01 38.76
CA ILE A 259 19.16 18.03 38.99
C ILE A 259 18.08 17.39 39.88
N GLN A 260 17.84 17.99 41.04
CA GLN A 260 16.71 17.61 41.88
C GLN A 260 15.40 17.91 41.15
N SER A 261 14.77 16.85 40.62
CA SER A 261 13.48 16.88 39.94
C SER A 261 12.68 15.62 40.27
N SER A 262 11.39 15.62 39.99
CA SER A 262 10.51 14.46 40.19
C SER A 262 9.47 14.38 39.07
N LEU A 263 9.76 13.56 38.07
CA LEU A 263 8.94 13.32 36.88
C LEU A 263 8.19 11.98 37.02
N LEU A 264 6.91 11.97 36.74
CA LEU A 264 6.10 10.74 36.64
C LEU A 264 6.20 10.12 35.25
N ASN A 265 6.17 10.95 34.21
CA ASN A 265 6.27 10.54 32.82
C ASN A 265 7.32 11.40 32.08
N PRO A 266 8.56 10.90 31.91
CA PRO A 266 9.63 11.66 31.29
C PRO A 266 9.39 11.94 29.79
N LEU A 267 8.45 11.27 29.13
CA LEU A 267 8.19 11.48 27.70
C LEU A 267 7.45 12.80 27.41
N VAL A 268 6.70 13.33 28.39
CA VAL A 268 5.83 14.50 28.22
C VAL A 268 6.03 15.58 29.27
N GLN A 269 6.87 15.34 30.29
CA GLN A 269 7.04 16.28 31.41
C GLN A 269 8.33 17.09 31.37
N PHE A 270 9.18 16.90 30.36
CA PHE A 270 10.33 17.78 30.16
C PHE A 270 10.60 18.03 28.67
N ALA A 271 11.24 19.16 28.39
CA ALA A 271 11.75 19.51 27.07
C ALA A 271 13.11 20.20 27.24
N VAL A 272 13.94 20.11 26.20
CA VAL A 272 15.16 20.92 26.07
C VAL A 272 14.85 21.97 25.01
N LEU A 273 14.95 23.23 25.40
CA LEU A 273 14.57 24.37 24.55
C LEU A 273 15.79 25.27 24.37
N THR A 274 15.86 25.95 23.24
CA THR A 274 16.92 26.94 22.99
C THR A 274 16.35 28.35 23.02
N ALA A 275 16.75 29.15 24.01
CA ALA A 275 16.40 30.56 24.12
C ALA A 275 17.39 31.46 23.36
N SER A 276 16.95 32.63 22.92
CA SER A 276 17.80 33.63 22.25
C SER A 276 17.82 34.94 23.02
N SER A 277 18.94 35.66 22.93
CA SER A 277 19.17 36.98 23.54
C SER A 277 18.82 38.16 22.63
N ARG A 278 18.43 37.92 21.37
CA ARG A 278 18.08 39.01 20.43
C ARG A 278 16.64 39.51 20.61
N PRO A 279 16.40 40.84 20.50
CA PRO A 279 15.05 41.37 20.44
C PRO A 279 14.31 40.89 19.17
N THR A 280 12.99 40.75 19.29
CA THR A 280 12.06 40.44 18.20
C THR A 280 12.28 41.39 17.01
N GLY A 281 12.64 40.86 15.83
CA GLY A 281 12.77 41.64 14.59
C GLY A 281 14.10 41.55 13.82
N ALA A 282 15.08 40.73 14.26
CA ALA A 282 16.32 40.52 13.50
C ALA A 282 16.15 39.43 12.42
N VAL A 283 16.47 39.78 11.16
CA VAL A 283 16.13 39.10 9.89
C VAL A 283 16.87 37.77 9.61
N LYS A 284 17.75 37.30 10.50
CA LYS A 284 18.48 36.02 10.30
C LYS A 284 18.49 35.18 11.57
N ALA A 285 18.37 33.86 11.38
CA ALA A 285 18.49 32.83 12.41
C ALA A 285 19.71 33.09 13.32
N PRO A 286 19.62 32.80 14.63
CA PRO A 286 20.77 32.94 15.49
C PRO A 286 21.89 32.00 15.04
N THR A 287 23.08 32.54 14.85
CA THR A 287 24.31 31.74 14.87
C THR A 287 24.36 30.98 16.20
N THR A 288 24.88 29.76 16.22
CA THR A 288 25.05 28.92 17.42
C THR A 288 25.65 29.68 18.63
N ALA A 289 26.42 30.74 18.39
CA ALA A 289 26.98 31.64 19.39
C ALA A 289 25.97 32.47 20.24
N ALA A 290 24.71 32.63 19.82
CA ALA A 290 23.68 33.42 20.54
C ALA A 290 22.58 32.56 21.19
N ALA A 291 22.70 31.23 21.08
CA ALA A 291 21.76 30.26 21.61
C ALA A 291 22.05 29.96 23.09
N VAL A 292 21.01 30.01 23.92
CA VAL A 292 21.06 29.69 25.35
C VAL A 292 20.19 28.45 25.59
N PRO A 293 20.78 27.26 25.72
CA PRO A 293 20.02 26.04 25.98
C PRO A 293 19.44 26.04 27.39
N VAL A 294 18.19 25.61 27.52
CA VAL A 294 17.43 25.57 28.77
C VAL A 294 16.73 24.23 28.87
N VAL A 295 16.90 23.54 30.00
CA VAL A 295 16.06 22.39 30.33
C VAL A 295 14.85 22.88 31.11
N ALA A 296 13.65 22.51 30.66
CA ALA A 296 12.40 22.86 31.30
C ALA A 296 11.61 21.59 31.65
N TRP A 297 11.08 21.51 32.87
CA TRP A 297 10.34 20.33 33.33
C TRP A 297 9.20 20.68 34.27
N LEU A 298 8.22 19.77 34.34
CA LEU A 298 7.09 19.88 35.23
C LEU A 298 7.35 19.13 36.53
N GLU A 299 7.10 19.79 37.65
CA GLU A 299 7.20 19.21 38.99
C GLU A 299 6.00 19.67 39.81
N SER A 300 5.20 18.70 40.28
CA SER A 300 3.97 18.96 41.06
C SER A 300 3.04 20.00 40.41
N GLY A 301 2.90 19.98 39.08
CA GLY A 301 2.03 20.89 38.35
C GLY A 301 2.61 22.28 38.05
N THR A 302 3.90 22.49 38.34
CA THR A 302 4.60 23.78 38.13
C THR A 302 5.74 23.62 37.12
N LEU A 303 5.98 24.64 36.28
CA LEU A 303 7.12 24.63 35.36
C LEU A 303 8.37 25.12 36.09
N ARG A 304 9.40 24.27 36.11
CA ARG A 304 10.76 24.65 36.48
C ARG A 304 11.64 24.71 35.24
N HIS A 305 12.61 25.61 35.26
CA HIS A 305 13.58 25.72 34.18
C HIS A 305 14.98 26.00 34.71
N LEU A 306 15.99 25.52 34.01
CA LEU A 306 17.40 25.68 34.33
C LEU A 306 18.17 26.00 33.06
N THR A 307 18.91 27.11 33.08
CA THR A 307 19.84 27.45 32.00
C THR A 307 21.01 26.48 32.03
N LEU A 308 21.32 25.89 30.88
CA LEU A 308 22.45 25.01 30.73
C LEU A 308 23.68 25.86 30.40
N THR A 309 24.66 25.83 31.32
CA THR A 309 25.96 26.50 31.20
C THR A 309 27.06 25.46 31.28
N PRO A 310 28.25 25.66 30.69
CA PRO A 310 29.30 24.63 30.70
C PRO A 310 29.68 24.16 32.10
N ALA A 311 29.62 25.06 33.09
CA ALA A 311 29.92 24.78 34.49
C ALA A 311 28.74 24.23 35.32
N LEU A 312 27.51 24.25 34.78
CA LEU A 312 26.27 23.84 35.46
C LEU A 312 26.11 24.46 36.88
N SER A 313 26.41 25.75 37.00
CA SER A 313 26.41 26.45 38.31
C SER A 313 25.08 27.12 38.66
N GLU A 314 24.13 27.17 37.73
CA GLU A 314 22.83 27.81 37.95
C GLU A 314 21.91 26.95 38.82
N LYS A 315 20.95 27.61 39.48
CA LYS A 315 19.90 26.93 40.25
C LYS A 315 18.59 26.93 39.46
N PRO A 316 17.78 25.84 39.55
CA PRO A 316 16.45 25.79 38.98
C PRO A 316 15.59 26.97 39.41
N ARG A 317 14.83 27.51 38.47
CA ARG A 317 13.87 28.60 38.71
C ARG A 317 12.46 28.10 38.47
N LEU A 318 11.52 28.67 39.22
CA LEU A 318 10.11 28.34 39.15
C LEU A 318 9.37 29.42 38.36
N MET A 319 8.56 29.01 37.39
CA MET A 319 7.53 29.88 36.83
C MET A 319 6.28 29.82 37.72
N PRO A 320 5.70 30.97 38.11
CA PRO A 320 4.39 31.00 38.76
C PRO A 320 3.31 30.36 37.89
N GLY A 321 2.57 29.40 38.45
CA GLY A 321 1.49 28.67 37.77
C GLY A 321 1.33 27.27 38.36
N LEU A 322 0.12 26.72 38.35
CA LEU A 322 -0.21 25.41 38.93
C LEU A 322 -1.13 24.64 37.97
N GLY A 323 -1.05 23.30 38.04
CA GLY A 323 -1.94 22.38 37.34
C GLY A 323 -1.47 21.91 35.97
N PHE A 324 -0.21 22.17 35.58
CA PHE A 324 0.34 21.68 34.31
C PHE A 324 0.66 20.18 34.36
N GLU A 325 0.25 19.44 33.33
CA GLU A 325 0.46 17.99 33.22
C GLU A 325 1.53 17.63 32.19
N ARG A 326 1.54 18.33 31.05
CA ARG A 326 2.35 18.02 29.87
C ARG A 326 3.01 19.27 29.29
N VAL A 327 4.24 19.11 28.81
CA VAL A 327 4.97 20.04 27.94
C VAL A 327 4.86 19.52 26.51
N VAL A 328 4.36 20.35 25.61
CA VAL A 328 4.35 20.09 24.17
C VAL A 328 5.42 20.94 23.53
N ASP A 329 6.43 20.27 22.98
CA ASP A 329 7.42 20.89 22.12
C ASP A 329 6.78 21.14 20.75
N VAL A 330 6.78 22.39 20.32
CA VAL A 330 6.20 22.82 19.04
C VAL A 330 7.21 22.74 17.88
N GLY A 331 8.42 22.20 18.10
CA GLY A 331 9.34 21.85 17.02
C GLY A 331 10.09 23.05 16.42
N ALA A 332 10.38 24.07 17.23
CA ALA A 332 11.06 25.30 16.80
C ALA A 332 12.61 25.22 16.84
N ASP A 333 13.17 24.01 16.95
CA ASP A 333 14.59 23.78 17.22
C ASP A 333 15.57 24.23 16.13
N VAL A 334 15.09 24.72 14.99
CA VAL A 334 15.96 25.34 13.97
C VAL A 334 16.17 26.84 14.20
N TYR A 335 15.40 27.51 15.09
CA TYR A 335 15.46 28.98 15.20
C TYR A 335 15.47 29.56 16.63
N ALA A 336 15.63 28.73 17.66
CA ALA A 336 16.00 29.12 19.03
C ALA A 336 15.21 30.30 19.63
N ARG A 337 13.88 30.16 19.77
CA ARG A 337 13.02 31.17 20.46
C ARG A 337 12.47 30.74 21.81
N GLY A 338 12.81 29.54 22.28
CA GLY A 338 12.48 29.05 23.63
C GLY A 338 10.98 28.92 23.89
N GLU A 339 10.17 28.58 22.87
CA GLU A 339 8.71 28.50 22.97
C GLU A 339 8.24 27.05 23.14
N CYS A 340 7.30 26.84 24.06
CA CYS A 340 6.61 25.55 24.23
C CYS A 340 5.18 25.77 24.73
N VAL A 341 4.32 24.78 24.54
CA VAL A 341 2.95 24.84 25.05
C VAL A 341 2.85 23.98 26.31
N LEU A 342 2.34 24.57 27.39
CA LEU A 342 2.01 23.82 28.60
C LEU A 342 0.53 23.47 28.58
N VAL A 343 0.20 22.20 28.81
CA VAL A 343 -1.17 21.70 28.89
C VAL A 343 -1.48 21.32 30.33
N LYS A 344 -2.60 21.81 30.87
CA LYS A 344 -3.10 21.51 32.21
C LYS A 344 -3.98 20.27 32.22
N THR A 345 -4.25 19.75 33.42
CA THR A 345 -5.10 18.55 33.62
C THR A 345 -6.55 18.72 33.14
N ASP A 346 -7.03 19.95 33.00
CA ASP A 346 -8.35 20.28 32.46
C ASP A 346 -8.34 20.48 30.93
N GLY A 347 -7.21 20.27 30.27
CA GLY A 347 -6.99 20.52 28.83
C GLY A 347 -6.61 21.96 28.51
N SER A 348 -6.77 22.91 29.44
CA SER A 348 -6.40 24.30 29.18
C SER A 348 -4.90 24.44 28.93
N SER A 349 -4.52 25.32 28.03
CA SER A 349 -3.16 25.40 27.51
C SER A 349 -2.68 26.83 27.40
N SER A 350 -1.39 26.99 27.68
CA SER A 350 -0.71 28.29 27.69
C SER A 350 0.58 28.17 26.89
N LEU A 351 0.77 29.09 25.95
CA LEU A 351 2.04 29.26 25.26
C LEU A 351 3.01 29.98 26.21
N VAL A 352 4.13 29.32 26.46
CA VAL A 352 5.22 29.83 27.28
C VAL A 352 6.39 30.17 26.38
N ARG A 353 7.02 31.31 26.67
CA ARG A 353 8.32 31.67 26.11
C ARG A 353 9.34 31.77 27.22
N ILE A 354 10.48 31.15 26.97
CA ILE A 354 11.69 31.24 27.76
C ILE A 354 12.66 32.14 26.99
N SER A 355 12.86 33.36 27.46
CA SER A 355 13.75 34.34 26.82
C SER A 355 14.81 34.83 27.78
N VAL A 356 15.91 35.37 27.22
CA VAL A 356 16.91 36.08 28.01
C VAL A 356 16.42 37.51 28.23
N ASP A 357 16.30 37.92 29.49
CA ASP A 357 15.93 39.27 29.88
C ASP A 357 17.06 40.25 29.50
N GLY A 358 16.73 41.28 28.73
CA GLY A 358 17.68 42.26 28.21
C GLY A 358 18.32 43.14 29.30
N GLU A 359 17.66 43.33 30.45
CA GLU A 359 18.18 44.15 31.55
C GLU A 359 19.04 43.35 32.52
N THR A 360 18.60 42.13 32.87
CA THR A 360 19.28 41.30 33.88
C THR A 360 20.19 40.24 33.27
N ALA A 361 20.20 40.08 31.94
CA ALA A 361 20.89 39.03 31.19
C ALA A 361 20.55 37.60 31.69
N ARG A 362 19.41 37.44 32.36
CA ARG A 362 18.97 36.19 32.96
C ARG A 362 17.81 35.57 32.18
N VAL A 363 17.74 34.26 32.14
CA VAL A 363 16.60 33.56 31.55
C VAL A 363 15.35 33.74 32.41
N LYS A 364 14.25 34.17 31.78
CA LYS A 364 12.91 34.29 32.38
C LYS A 364 11.92 33.50 31.54
N ALA A 365 11.14 32.64 32.19
CA ALA A 365 9.99 31.99 31.58
C ALA A 365 8.72 32.78 31.91
N GLY A 366 7.87 32.99 30.91
CA GLY A 366 6.58 33.66 31.09
C GLY A 366 5.53 33.14 30.11
N VAL A 367 4.27 33.21 30.52
CA VAL A 367 3.13 32.97 29.62
C VAL A 367 3.03 34.15 28.65
N VAL A 368 3.05 33.84 27.36
CA VAL A 368 2.92 34.83 26.26
C VAL A 368 1.51 34.82 25.69
N TRP A 369 0.85 33.67 25.70
CA TRP A 369 -0.51 33.54 25.22
C TRP A 369 -1.27 32.47 26.00
N GLU A 370 -2.55 32.66 26.24
CA GLU A 370 -3.45 31.66 26.82
C GLU A 370 -4.51 31.27 25.80
N TYR A 371 -4.64 29.98 25.53
CA TYR A 371 -5.71 29.47 24.67
C TYR A 371 -6.95 29.26 25.53
N ALA A 372 -7.72 30.32 25.79
CA ALA A 372 -8.86 30.29 26.72
C ALA A 372 -9.90 29.19 26.41
N GLU A 373 -10.07 28.82 25.13
CA GLU A 373 -11.00 27.78 24.67
C GLU A 373 -10.34 26.38 24.53
N SER A 374 -9.22 26.12 25.20
CA SER A 374 -8.54 24.81 25.16
C SER A 374 -8.95 23.82 26.23
N ALA A 375 -9.68 24.27 27.26
CA ALA A 375 -10.23 23.37 28.26
C ALA A 375 -11.20 22.35 27.64
N HIS A 376 -11.15 21.12 28.14
CA HIS A 376 -12.09 20.07 27.75
C HIS A 376 -13.52 20.53 28.06
N SER A 377 -14.35 20.57 27.03
CA SER A 377 -15.74 20.98 27.14
C SER A 377 -16.63 20.08 26.30
N LYS A 378 -17.95 20.16 26.52
CA LYS A 378 -18.92 19.46 25.65
C LYS A 378 -18.85 19.95 24.19
N GLU A 379 -18.38 21.17 23.96
CA GLU A 379 -18.27 21.79 22.63
C GLU A 379 -16.94 21.46 21.94
N SER A 380 -15.90 21.14 22.70
CA SER A 380 -14.58 20.69 22.23
C SER A 380 -14.16 19.41 22.98
N PRO A 381 -14.76 18.26 22.65
CA PRO A 381 -14.48 17.00 23.36
C PRO A 381 -13.11 16.41 23.01
N GLY A 382 -12.49 16.81 21.89
CA GLY A 382 -11.19 16.32 21.45
C GLY A 382 -10.01 17.10 22.04
N GLU A 383 -8.84 16.45 22.12
CA GLU A 383 -7.59 17.14 22.45
C GLU A 383 -7.18 18.15 21.37
N SER A 384 -6.55 19.24 21.79
CA SER A 384 -5.96 20.22 20.88
C SER A 384 -4.58 19.73 20.43
N SER A 385 -4.32 19.83 19.13
CA SER A 385 -3.00 19.60 18.54
C SER A 385 -2.26 20.93 18.39
N TYR A 386 -0.95 20.95 18.65
CA TYR A 386 -0.12 22.16 18.55
C TYR A 386 1.01 21.94 17.56
N ALA A 387 1.33 22.96 16.78
CA ALA A 387 2.39 22.93 15.79
C ALA A 387 3.10 24.27 15.72
N GLY A 388 4.43 24.24 15.71
CA GLY A 388 5.25 25.42 15.44
C GLY A 388 5.63 25.48 13.96
N GLY A 389 5.80 26.70 13.47
CA GLY A 389 6.32 26.96 12.13
C GLY A 389 7.12 28.24 12.11
N VAL A 390 7.95 28.43 11.08
CA VAL A 390 8.69 29.67 10.86
C VAL A 390 8.47 30.24 9.47
N ASP A 391 8.51 31.57 9.34
CA ASP A 391 8.53 32.25 8.04
C ASP A 391 9.95 32.35 7.43
N LYS A 392 10.05 33.04 6.29
CA LYS A 392 11.30 33.17 5.52
C LYS A 392 12.33 34.00 6.29
N GLU A 393 11.83 34.91 7.11
CA GLU A 393 12.57 35.82 7.97
C GLU A 393 12.95 35.18 9.32
N GLY A 394 12.55 33.92 9.56
CA GLY A 394 12.83 33.18 10.78
C GLY A 394 11.95 33.57 11.97
N ASN A 395 10.78 34.17 11.72
CA ASN A 395 9.78 34.45 12.74
C ASN A 395 8.96 33.22 13.08
N ALA A 396 8.82 32.96 14.39
CA ALA A 396 8.04 31.84 14.89
C ALA A 396 6.55 32.14 14.94
N TYR A 397 5.79 31.10 14.63
CA TYR A 397 4.34 31.01 14.72
C TYR A 397 3.98 29.74 15.47
N VAL A 398 2.96 29.80 16.32
CA VAL A 398 2.43 28.63 17.02
C VAL A 398 0.96 28.47 16.72
N GLY A 399 0.63 27.37 16.04
CA GLY A 399 -0.71 26.96 15.67
C GLY A 399 -1.30 26.00 16.68
N ARG A 400 -2.59 26.15 16.96
CA ARG A 400 -3.42 25.20 17.67
C ARG A 400 -4.54 24.76 16.74
N VAL A 401 -4.78 23.46 16.61
CA VAL A 401 -5.89 22.88 15.83
C VAL A 401 -6.71 21.96 16.71
N TRP A 402 -8.04 22.06 16.64
CA TRP A 402 -8.94 21.18 17.39
C TRP A 402 -10.27 20.97 16.65
N TRP A 403 -10.99 19.92 17.05
CA TRP A 403 -12.33 19.65 16.56
C TRP A 403 -13.38 20.39 17.38
N LYS A 404 -14.21 21.22 16.72
CA LYS A 404 -15.33 21.93 17.33
C LYS A 404 -16.62 21.18 17.05
N GLY A 405 -17.09 20.41 18.03
CA GLY A 405 -18.22 19.50 17.87
C GLY A 405 -19.56 20.20 17.62
N SER A 406 -19.76 21.41 18.14
CA SER A 406 -21.00 22.19 17.94
C SER A 406 -21.19 22.68 16.50
N GLU A 407 -20.10 22.83 15.74
CA GLU A 407 -20.13 23.30 14.35
C GLU A 407 -19.79 22.20 13.33
N GLU A 408 -19.45 20.99 13.80
CA GLU A 408 -18.89 19.90 13.00
C GLU A 408 -17.74 20.36 12.08
N LYS A 409 -16.85 21.21 12.61
CA LYS A 409 -15.70 21.76 11.87
C LYS A 409 -14.42 21.69 12.70
N ALA A 410 -13.29 21.69 12.02
CA ALA A 410 -12.01 21.91 12.68
C ALA A 410 -11.74 23.43 12.77
N SER A 411 -11.20 23.84 13.91
CA SER A 411 -10.83 25.22 14.20
C SER A 411 -9.32 25.33 14.37
N THR A 412 -8.76 26.47 13.96
CA THR A 412 -7.35 26.77 14.11
C THR A 412 -7.16 28.16 14.71
N ASP A 413 -6.19 28.29 15.62
CA ASP A 413 -5.61 29.55 16.05
C ASP A 413 -4.12 29.59 15.72
N VAL A 414 -3.65 30.60 15.00
CA VAL A 414 -2.23 30.82 14.71
C VAL A 414 -1.76 32.08 15.44
N PHE A 415 -0.90 31.90 16.43
CA PHE A 415 -0.30 32.97 17.19
C PHE A 415 1.04 33.40 16.59
N ALA A 416 1.17 34.69 16.29
CA ALA A 416 2.37 35.35 15.80
C ALA A 416 2.89 36.34 16.84
N GLY A 417 3.78 35.88 17.71
CA GLY A 417 4.25 36.68 18.85
C GLY A 417 5.24 37.79 18.53
N HIS A 418 5.62 37.98 17.27
CA HIS A 418 6.48 39.05 16.78
C HIS A 418 5.69 40.23 16.19
N LEU A 419 4.38 40.07 15.99
CA LEU A 419 3.49 41.12 15.52
C LEU A 419 2.88 41.87 16.69
N VAL A 420 2.62 43.16 16.51
CA VAL A 420 2.07 44.08 17.52
C VAL A 420 2.94 44.12 18.78
N GLU A 421 3.75 45.17 18.93
CA GLU A 421 4.74 45.30 20.00
C GLU A 421 4.19 44.87 21.38
N GLY A 422 4.72 43.76 21.90
CA GLY A 422 4.42 43.23 23.22
C GLY A 422 3.11 42.42 23.37
N ALA A 423 2.18 42.48 22.41
CA ALA A 423 0.87 41.83 22.51
C ALA A 423 0.74 40.54 21.67
N GLY A 424 1.47 40.43 20.56
CA GLY A 424 1.26 39.33 19.61
C GLY A 424 -0.02 39.52 18.78
N LEU A 425 -0.13 38.80 17.68
CA LEU A 425 -1.36 38.70 16.88
C LEU A 425 -1.80 37.25 16.78
N ALA A 426 -3.04 36.95 17.15
CA ALA A 426 -3.67 35.66 16.89
C ALA A 426 -4.61 35.79 15.69
N SER A 427 -4.47 34.90 14.72
CA SER A 427 -5.39 34.75 13.58
C SER A 427 -6.03 33.38 13.65
N GLY A 428 -7.36 33.33 13.70
CA GLY A 428 -8.10 32.08 13.73
C GLY A 428 -8.97 31.89 12.49
N PHE A 429 -9.13 30.65 12.06
CA PHE A 429 -10.03 30.27 10.97
C PHE A 429 -10.59 28.86 11.15
N LEU A 430 -11.76 28.63 10.57
CA LEU A 430 -12.44 27.34 10.56
C LEU A 430 -12.25 26.67 9.20
N PHE A 431 -12.11 25.35 9.19
CA PHE A 431 -12.06 24.57 7.97
C PHE A 431 -12.97 23.34 8.04
N PRO A 432 -13.67 22.99 6.94
CA PRO A 432 -14.67 21.92 6.90
C PRO A 432 -13.99 20.55 6.82
N PHE A 433 -13.36 20.12 7.90
CA PHE A 433 -12.79 18.78 8.02
C PHE A 433 -13.89 17.75 8.31
N ASP A 434 -13.97 16.68 7.53
CA ASP A 434 -14.95 15.62 7.75
C ASP A 434 -14.34 14.45 8.54
N THR A 435 -14.68 14.36 9.82
CA THR A 435 -14.24 13.27 10.70
C THR A 435 -14.84 11.92 10.34
N LYS A 436 -16.01 11.88 9.68
CA LYS A 436 -16.70 10.64 9.29
C LYS A 436 -16.03 10.01 8.07
N GLN A 437 -15.45 10.84 7.18
CA GLN A 437 -14.71 10.37 6.01
C GLN A 437 -13.21 10.12 6.26
N HIS A 438 -12.57 10.95 7.10
CA HIS A 438 -11.11 10.93 7.27
C HIS A 438 -10.64 10.49 8.67
N GLY A 439 -11.56 10.18 9.58
CA GLY A 439 -11.24 9.88 10.98
C GLY A 439 -10.86 11.13 11.77
N ILE A 440 -10.17 10.94 12.89
CA ILE A 440 -9.77 12.05 13.76
C ILE A 440 -8.40 12.62 13.36
N ILE A 441 -8.15 13.88 13.68
CA ILE A 441 -6.84 14.51 13.49
C ILE A 441 -5.86 13.90 14.50
N SER A 442 -4.75 13.34 14.01
CA SER A 442 -3.71 12.70 14.81
C SER A 442 -2.45 13.55 14.95
N HIS A 443 -2.17 14.43 13.98
CA HIS A 443 -1.04 15.37 14.01
C HIS A 443 -1.26 16.55 13.08
N VAL A 444 -0.63 17.68 13.42
CA VAL A 444 -0.62 18.88 12.59
C VAL A 444 0.81 19.41 12.45
N ALA A 445 1.16 19.85 11.25
CA ALA A 445 2.34 20.69 11.00
C ALA A 445 1.91 22.04 10.42
N LEU A 446 2.65 23.09 10.78
CA LEU A 446 2.33 24.48 10.43
C LEU A 446 3.43 25.08 9.54
N ASP A 447 3.00 25.71 8.45
CA ASP A 447 3.82 26.59 7.63
C ASP A 447 3.11 27.94 7.53
N ALA A 448 3.67 28.99 8.12
CA ALA A 448 3.02 30.30 8.23
C ALA A 448 3.91 31.42 7.70
N TRP A 449 3.29 32.50 7.24
CA TRP A 449 3.97 33.70 6.82
C TRP A 449 3.07 34.93 6.98
N ASN A 450 3.69 36.10 6.99
CA ASN A 450 3.01 37.36 7.20
C ASN A 450 3.19 38.31 6.00
N PRO A 451 2.21 38.43 5.09
CA PRO A 451 2.30 39.37 3.98
C PRO A 451 2.02 40.84 4.36
N SER A 452 1.34 41.13 5.48
CA SER A 452 1.02 42.50 5.90
C SER A 452 0.82 42.58 7.40
N ALA A 453 1.12 43.72 8.04
CA ALA A 453 1.21 43.86 9.49
C ALA A 453 0.07 43.25 10.36
N TRP A 454 -1.14 43.08 9.79
CA TRP A 454 -2.33 42.57 10.49
C TRP A 454 -2.88 41.26 9.91
N THR A 455 -2.17 40.60 8.98
CA THR A 455 -2.65 39.40 8.29
C THR A 455 -1.64 38.28 8.41
N VAL A 456 -2.01 37.19 9.08
CA VAL A 456 -1.21 35.95 9.08
C VAL A 456 -1.85 34.99 8.10
N HIS A 457 -1.04 34.40 7.22
CA HIS A 457 -1.45 33.26 6.40
C HIS A 457 -0.81 31.99 6.95
N ALA A 458 -1.56 30.91 6.92
CA ALA A 458 -1.10 29.60 7.33
C ALA A 458 -1.47 28.52 6.32
N ARG A 459 -0.56 27.55 6.19
CA ARG A 459 -0.77 26.23 5.63
C ARG A 459 -0.69 25.22 6.77
N LEU A 460 -1.71 24.37 6.83
CA LEU A 460 -1.81 23.31 7.82
C LEU A 460 -1.71 21.97 7.10
N LEU A 461 -0.71 21.19 7.48
CA LEU A 461 -0.64 19.79 7.10
C LEU A 461 -1.32 18.98 8.20
N VAL A 462 -2.45 18.35 7.88
CA VAL A 462 -3.24 17.55 8.79
C VAL A 462 -3.02 16.07 8.47
N SER A 463 -2.54 15.31 9.46
CA SER A 463 -2.48 13.84 9.41
C SER A 463 -3.62 13.26 10.23
N THR A 464 -4.23 12.18 9.76
CA THR A 464 -5.42 11.60 10.38
C THR A 464 -5.21 10.17 10.86
N SER A 465 -6.09 9.70 11.76
CA SER A 465 -6.07 8.32 12.28
C SER A 465 -6.29 7.26 11.20
N THR A 466 -6.94 7.62 10.10
CA THR A 466 -7.15 6.72 8.95
C THR A 466 -5.97 6.75 7.95
N GLY A 467 -4.86 7.40 8.29
CA GLY A 467 -3.67 7.44 7.45
C GLY A 467 -3.77 8.41 6.25
N SER A 468 -4.72 9.35 6.26
CA SER A 468 -4.79 10.40 5.23
C SER A 468 -3.95 11.61 5.60
N ILE A 469 -3.41 12.28 4.59
CA ILE A 469 -2.66 13.54 4.72
C ILE A 469 -3.38 14.60 3.89
N GLN A 470 -3.70 15.73 4.52
CA GLN A 470 -4.41 16.85 3.87
C GLN A 470 -3.64 18.14 4.06
N LEU A 471 -3.53 18.93 2.99
CA LEU A 471 -2.98 20.27 3.08
C LEU A 471 -4.09 21.31 2.94
N TRP A 472 -4.26 22.11 3.98
CA TRP A 472 -5.22 23.21 4.05
C TRP A 472 -4.47 24.54 3.98
N GLU A 473 -4.93 25.47 3.15
CA GLU A 473 -4.34 26.80 3.02
C GLU A 473 -5.38 27.90 3.21
N GLN A 474 -5.03 28.87 4.04
CA GLN A 474 -5.83 30.07 4.28
C GLN A 474 -5.77 31.02 3.07
N THR A 475 -6.93 31.32 2.47
CA THR A 475 -7.03 32.16 1.26
C THR A 475 -7.65 33.52 1.55
N GLY A 476 -6.91 34.60 1.28
CA GLY A 476 -7.43 35.97 1.27
C GLY A 476 -7.75 36.58 2.65
N THR A 477 -8.40 37.75 2.63
CA THR A 477 -8.82 38.53 3.81
C THR A 477 -10.16 38.08 4.41
N GLU A 478 -10.91 37.25 3.70
CA GLU A 478 -12.11 36.58 4.23
C GLU A 478 -11.68 35.26 4.87
N ALA A 479 -12.32 34.86 5.98
CA ALA A 479 -11.97 33.73 6.83
C ALA A 479 -12.13 32.32 6.18
N GLY A 480 -11.88 32.20 4.88
CA GLY A 480 -11.97 30.96 4.13
C GLY A 480 -10.66 30.19 4.13
N CYS A 481 -10.74 28.89 4.43
CA CYS A 481 -9.65 27.94 4.26
C CYS A 481 -9.98 26.99 3.10
N THR A 482 -9.04 26.77 2.20
CA THR A 482 -9.21 25.89 1.04
C THR A 482 -8.37 24.63 1.18
N LEU A 483 -8.96 23.49 0.83
CA LEU A 483 -8.24 22.23 0.73
C LEU A 483 -7.45 22.21 -0.58
N ARG A 484 -6.12 22.10 -0.50
CA ARG A 484 -5.25 22.08 -1.68
C ARG A 484 -5.15 20.71 -2.31
N TRP A 485 -4.93 19.69 -1.49
CA TRP A 485 -4.84 18.30 -1.93
C TRP A 485 -5.06 17.35 -0.76
N ILE A 486 -5.43 16.11 -1.08
CA ILE A 486 -5.55 14.99 -0.16
C ILE A 486 -4.70 13.84 -0.68
N ARG A 487 -4.00 13.16 0.21
CA ARG A 487 -3.33 11.88 -0.06
C ARG A 487 -3.85 10.82 0.89
N GLU A 488 -4.33 9.73 0.32
CA GLU A 488 -4.84 8.57 1.06
C GLU A 488 -3.71 7.53 1.21
N GLU A 489 -2.77 7.80 2.12
CA GLU A 489 -1.58 6.96 2.32
C GLU A 489 -1.87 5.63 3.03
N ALA A 490 -3.06 5.46 3.60
CA ALA A 490 -3.52 4.17 4.12
C ALA A 490 -3.63 3.08 3.06
N LEU A 491 -3.69 3.43 1.77
CA LEU A 491 -3.65 2.47 0.67
C LEU A 491 -2.33 1.69 0.57
N ALA A 492 -1.25 2.16 1.22
CA ALA A 492 -0.01 1.38 1.37
C ALA A 492 -0.11 0.26 2.44
N GLY A 493 -1.23 0.23 3.17
CA GLY A 493 -1.53 -0.73 4.23
C GLY A 493 -2.77 -1.57 3.94
N VAL A 494 -3.02 -1.90 2.67
CA VAL A 494 -4.13 -2.79 2.26
C VAL A 494 -3.88 -4.21 2.76
N VAL A 495 -4.85 -4.76 3.50
CA VAL A 495 -4.79 -6.12 4.05
C VAL A 495 -5.52 -7.11 3.14
N VAL A 496 -6.71 -6.72 2.69
CA VAL A 496 -7.55 -7.53 1.79
C VAL A 496 -8.07 -6.65 0.67
N ALA A 497 -8.07 -7.19 -0.54
CA ALA A 497 -8.64 -6.54 -1.70
C ALA A 497 -9.29 -7.57 -2.63
N GLN A 498 -10.28 -7.12 -3.40
CA GLN A 498 -10.94 -7.92 -4.41
C GLN A 498 -11.34 -7.04 -5.60
N ILE A 499 -11.22 -7.60 -6.81
CA ILE A 499 -11.71 -6.95 -8.03
C ILE A 499 -13.13 -7.47 -8.30
N VAL A 500 -14.08 -6.54 -8.46
CA VAL A 500 -15.51 -6.81 -8.61
C VAL A 500 -15.98 -6.27 -9.96
N GLU A 501 -16.68 -7.11 -10.73
CA GLU A 501 -17.21 -6.74 -12.04
C GLU A 501 -18.29 -5.66 -11.91
N LEU A 502 -18.32 -4.71 -12.85
CA LEU A 502 -19.38 -3.71 -12.94
C LEU A 502 -20.61 -4.21 -13.71
N PRO A 503 -21.82 -3.74 -13.38
CA PRO A 503 -23.00 -3.98 -14.20
C PRO A 503 -22.97 -3.15 -15.50
N PRO A 504 -23.66 -3.59 -16.57
CA PRO A 504 -23.80 -2.79 -17.79
C PRO A 504 -24.57 -1.49 -17.52
N ALA A 505 -24.30 -0.44 -18.31
CA ALA A 505 -25.02 0.82 -18.20
C ALA A 505 -26.54 0.63 -18.39
N LYS A 506 -27.37 1.32 -17.60
CA LYS A 506 -28.85 1.14 -17.55
C LYS A 506 -29.58 1.25 -18.91
N ALA A 507 -29.04 2.02 -19.87
CA ALA A 507 -29.57 2.08 -21.24
C ALA A 507 -29.36 0.77 -22.04
N GLY A 508 -28.33 0.00 -21.72
CA GLY A 508 -28.09 -1.35 -22.24
C GLY A 508 -28.73 -2.46 -21.40
N ALA A 509 -28.92 -2.24 -20.09
CA ALA A 509 -29.57 -3.20 -19.20
C ALA A 509 -31.06 -3.42 -19.54
N LEU A 510 -31.75 -2.39 -20.02
CA LEU A 510 -33.12 -2.49 -20.57
C LEU A 510 -33.22 -3.41 -21.81
N LEU A 511 -32.10 -3.70 -22.47
CA LEU A 511 -32.03 -4.62 -23.61
C LEU A 511 -31.70 -6.07 -23.19
N THR A 512 -31.18 -6.29 -21.98
CA THR A 512 -30.76 -7.61 -21.48
C THR A 512 -31.66 -8.16 -20.37
N SER A 513 -32.33 -7.30 -19.59
CA SER A 513 -33.11 -7.71 -18.42
C SER A 513 -34.40 -8.47 -18.73
N GLU A 514 -34.82 -8.58 -19.99
CA GLU A 514 -36.02 -9.32 -20.38
C GLU A 514 -35.71 -10.65 -21.09
N ASN A 515 -34.43 -11.08 -21.10
CA ASN A 515 -34.01 -12.35 -21.71
C ASN A 515 -33.89 -13.53 -20.71
N ASP A 516 -33.74 -13.29 -19.41
CA ASP A 516 -33.32 -14.34 -18.44
C ASP A 516 -34.41 -14.81 -17.45
N ASN A 517 -35.67 -14.40 -17.61
CA ASN A 517 -36.77 -15.04 -16.87
C ASN A 517 -37.27 -16.29 -17.61
N VAL A 518 -36.66 -17.45 -17.34
CA VAL A 518 -37.21 -18.75 -17.76
C VAL A 518 -37.20 -19.74 -16.59
N ASN A 519 -38.30 -19.74 -15.84
CA ASN A 519 -38.71 -20.94 -15.10
C ASN A 519 -39.42 -21.90 -16.07
N GLY A 520 -38.76 -23.02 -16.38
CA GLY A 520 -39.34 -24.38 -16.34
C GLY A 520 -40.60 -24.76 -17.14
N THR A 521 -41.16 -23.92 -18.00
CA THR A 521 -42.19 -24.33 -18.97
C THR A 521 -41.91 -23.70 -20.32
N GLU A 522 -41.83 -24.53 -21.36
CA GLU A 522 -41.80 -24.09 -22.75
C GLU A 522 -43.07 -23.29 -23.06
N VAL A 523 -43.03 -21.97 -22.85
CA VAL A 523 -43.96 -21.04 -23.48
C VAL A 523 -43.14 -20.21 -24.45
N ALA A 524 -43.29 -20.54 -25.73
CA ALA A 524 -42.80 -19.74 -26.84
C ALA A 524 -43.06 -18.26 -26.58
N ARG A 525 -42.03 -17.42 -26.69
CA ARG A 525 -42.20 -15.96 -26.76
C ARG A 525 -43.31 -15.66 -27.77
N GLY A 526 -44.34 -14.93 -27.35
CA GLY A 526 -45.34 -14.44 -28.28
C GLY A 526 -44.65 -13.50 -29.27
N PHE A 527 -44.67 -13.84 -30.56
CA PHE A 527 -44.16 -13.03 -31.69
C PHE A 527 -44.46 -11.52 -31.55
N PHE A 528 -45.60 -11.17 -30.95
CA PHE A 528 -46.01 -9.80 -30.70
C PHE A 528 -45.13 -9.00 -29.73
N SER A 529 -44.60 -9.59 -28.65
CA SER A 529 -43.71 -8.86 -27.74
C SER A 529 -42.35 -8.59 -28.39
N GLN A 530 -41.85 -9.53 -29.18
CA GLN A 530 -40.65 -9.35 -30.01
C GLN A 530 -40.87 -8.29 -31.09
N LEU A 531 -42.00 -8.30 -31.79
CA LEU A 531 -42.31 -7.31 -32.83
C LEU A 531 -42.46 -5.89 -32.25
N VAL A 532 -43.14 -5.74 -31.11
CA VAL A 532 -43.27 -4.44 -30.43
C VAL A 532 -41.90 -3.95 -29.97
N TRP A 533 -41.03 -4.83 -29.47
CA TRP A 533 -39.65 -4.49 -29.11
C TRP A 533 -38.82 -4.10 -30.34
N GLU A 534 -38.92 -4.82 -31.45
CA GLU A 534 -38.25 -4.51 -32.72
C GLU A 534 -38.70 -3.15 -33.29
N VAL A 535 -39.99 -2.82 -33.19
CA VAL A 535 -40.53 -1.53 -33.62
C VAL A 535 -40.16 -0.40 -32.65
N ALA A 536 -40.18 -0.64 -31.34
CA ALA A 536 -39.77 0.34 -30.33
C ALA A 536 -38.27 0.67 -30.44
N THR A 537 -37.42 -0.33 -30.63
CA THR A 537 -35.98 -0.13 -30.89
C THR A 537 -35.74 0.50 -32.26
N ALA A 538 -36.58 0.22 -33.27
CA ALA A 538 -36.52 0.89 -34.57
C ALA A 538 -36.76 2.41 -34.52
N SER A 539 -37.40 2.94 -33.47
CA SER A 539 -37.51 4.39 -33.26
C SER A 539 -36.16 5.07 -32.98
N SER A 540 -35.17 4.32 -32.46
CA SER A 540 -33.78 4.75 -32.25
C SER A 540 -32.87 4.47 -33.45
N LEU A 541 -33.40 3.85 -34.50
CA LEU A 541 -32.65 3.46 -35.71
C LEU A 541 -32.13 4.67 -36.52
N PRO A 542 -32.83 5.82 -36.61
CA PRO A 542 -32.28 7.02 -37.24
C PRO A 542 -31.05 7.59 -36.50
N SER A 543 -31.08 7.63 -35.17
CA SER A 543 -29.93 8.10 -34.38
C SER A 543 -28.78 7.08 -34.38
N PHE A 544 -29.10 5.78 -34.38
CA PHE A 544 -28.12 4.71 -34.60
C PHE A 544 -27.47 4.79 -35.97
N LEU A 545 -28.25 4.91 -37.06
CA LEU A 545 -27.73 5.07 -38.42
C LEU A 545 -26.89 6.35 -38.55
N TRP A 546 -27.33 7.46 -37.96
CA TRP A 546 -26.54 8.69 -37.92
C TRP A 546 -25.22 8.50 -37.15
N ALA A 547 -25.24 7.77 -36.04
CA ALA A 547 -24.04 7.40 -35.28
C ALA A 547 -23.11 6.44 -36.06
N GLN A 548 -23.66 5.53 -36.87
CA GLN A 548 -22.85 4.66 -37.73
C GLN A 548 -22.29 5.41 -38.93
N ILE A 549 -23.05 6.33 -39.52
CA ILE A 549 -22.58 7.22 -40.59
C ILE A 549 -21.49 8.15 -40.05
N SER A 550 -21.67 8.74 -38.86
CA SER A 550 -20.64 9.58 -38.25
C SER A 550 -19.38 8.79 -37.88
N ARG A 551 -19.51 7.54 -37.41
CA ARG A 551 -18.38 6.62 -37.21
C ARG A 551 -17.69 6.24 -38.53
N ALA A 552 -18.45 6.01 -39.60
CA ALA A 552 -17.90 5.71 -40.92
C ALA A 552 -17.17 6.93 -41.54
N VAL A 553 -17.66 8.15 -41.29
CA VAL A 553 -16.98 9.40 -41.68
C VAL A 553 -15.73 9.63 -40.82
N ALA A 554 -15.77 9.31 -39.52
CA ALA A 554 -14.61 9.36 -38.64
C ALA A 554 -13.51 8.34 -39.03
N LEU A 555 -13.84 7.25 -39.74
CA LEU A 555 -12.89 6.29 -40.30
C LEU A 555 -11.98 6.91 -41.41
N ILE A 556 -12.37 8.05 -41.97
CA ILE A 556 -11.64 8.79 -43.01
C ILE A 556 -10.69 9.84 -42.39
N GLN A 557 -10.91 10.21 -41.12
CA GLN A 557 -9.98 11.03 -40.34
C GLN A 557 -8.90 10.14 -39.71
N PRO A 558 -7.66 10.63 -39.52
CA PRO A 558 -6.66 9.88 -38.75
C PRO A 558 -7.25 9.60 -37.35
N PRO A 559 -7.10 8.36 -36.84
CA PRO A 559 -7.81 7.95 -35.63
C PRO A 559 -7.40 8.85 -34.46
N PRO A 560 -8.33 9.29 -33.60
CA PRO A 560 -7.95 9.63 -32.24
C PRO A 560 -7.30 8.38 -31.63
N LYS A 561 -6.12 8.57 -31.02
CA LYS A 561 -5.32 7.49 -30.42
C LYS A 561 -6.19 6.67 -29.45
N THR A 562 -6.32 5.38 -29.74
CA THR A 562 -6.83 4.28 -28.89
C THR A 562 -8.23 4.44 -28.28
N THR A 563 -8.97 3.34 -28.19
CA THR A 563 -10.16 3.17 -27.34
C THR A 563 -9.77 3.20 -25.87
N ALA A 564 -9.27 4.34 -25.40
CA ALA A 564 -9.16 4.64 -23.98
C ALA A 564 -10.58 4.61 -23.38
N PRO A 565 -10.77 4.07 -22.15
CA PRO A 565 -11.94 4.47 -21.38
C PRO A 565 -11.91 6.00 -21.33
N SER A 566 -13.01 6.66 -21.70
CA SER A 566 -13.08 8.11 -21.67
C SER A 566 -12.61 8.58 -20.30
N ARG A 567 -11.55 9.40 -20.26
CA ARG A 567 -10.96 10.05 -19.07
C ARG A 567 -11.93 11.02 -18.35
N SER A 568 -13.23 10.88 -18.61
CA SER A 568 -14.30 11.71 -18.09
C SER A 568 -14.87 11.07 -16.83
N PRO A 569 -14.56 11.58 -15.63
CA PRO A 569 -15.13 11.09 -14.35
C PRO A 569 -16.64 11.42 -14.19
N ALA A 570 -17.30 11.96 -15.21
CA ALA A 570 -18.64 12.53 -15.13
C ALA A 570 -19.80 11.55 -15.46
N GLY A 571 -19.51 10.26 -15.64
CA GLY A 571 -20.52 9.23 -15.94
C GLY A 571 -20.72 8.23 -14.81
N PRO A 572 -21.91 7.59 -14.69
CA PRO A 572 -22.15 6.55 -13.69
C PRO A 572 -21.15 5.39 -13.85
N LEU A 573 -20.75 4.80 -12.73
CA LEU A 573 -19.83 3.67 -12.68
C LEU A 573 -20.49 2.46 -13.35
N ALA A 574 -20.08 2.15 -14.57
CA ALA A 574 -20.67 1.11 -15.39
C ALA A 574 -19.59 0.37 -16.20
N ARG A 575 -19.87 -0.89 -16.49
CA ARG A 575 -19.02 -1.76 -17.29
C ARG A 575 -18.87 -1.23 -18.71
N ASP A 576 -17.66 -1.29 -19.23
CA ASP A 576 -17.39 -1.09 -20.65
C ASP A 576 -17.79 -2.33 -21.48
N GLN A 577 -17.70 -2.24 -22.81
CA GLN A 577 -18.12 -3.32 -23.71
C GLN A 577 -17.33 -4.63 -23.48
N PHE A 578 -16.07 -4.52 -23.10
CA PHE A 578 -15.16 -5.65 -22.94
C PHE A 578 -14.89 -6.05 -21.48
N GLY A 579 -15.50 -5.36 -20.52
CA GLY A 579 -15.36 -5.66 -19.09
C GLY A 579 -13.96 -5.39 -18.54
N PHE A 580 -13.22 -4.45 -19.14
CA PHE A 580 -11.94 -3.99 -18.63
C PHE A 580 -12.09 -3.05 -17.44
N ARG A 581 -13.20 -2.31 -17.35
CA ARG A 581 -13.51 -1.44 -16.22
C ARG A 581 -14.28 -2.22 -15.17
N GLN A 582 -13.64 -2.41 -14.03
CA GLN A 582 -14.12 -3.07 -12.82
C GLN A 582 -13.86 -2.17 -11.59
N VAL A 583 -14.36 -2.57 -10.43
CA VAL A 583 -14.10 -1.86 -9.15
C VAL A 583 -13.20 -2.70 -8.28
N ILE A 584 -12.14 -2.09 -7.77
CA ILE A 584 -11.27 -2.69 -6.76
C ILE A 584 -11.80 -2.24 -5.40
N VAL A 585 -12.24 -3.21 -4.60
CA VAL A 585 -12.62 -2.98 -3.21
C VAL A 585 -11.42 -3.34 -2.34
N ALA A 586 -10.92 -2.39 -1.56
CA ALA A 586 -9.72 -2.56 -0.74
C ALA A 586 -9.94 -2.08 0.70
N ALA A 587 -9.60 -2.93 1.68
CA ALA A 587 -9.68 -2.62 3.11
C ALA A 587 -8.28 -2.54 3.74
N THR A 588 -8.06 -1.51 4.55
CA THR A 588 -6.75 -1.16 5.09
C THR A 588 -6.63 -1.45 6.59
N VAL A 589 -5.39 -1.59 7.10
CA VAL A 589 -5.12 -1.77 8.54
C VAL A 589 -5.61 -0.60 9.40
N PHE A 590 -5.87 0.55 8.78
CA PHE A 590 -6.30 1.79 9.43
C PHE A 590 -7.82 1.89 9.60
N GLY A 591 -8.55 0.79 9.36
CA GLY A 591 -10.00 0.74 9.52
C GLY A 591 -10.75 1.54 8.45
N LYS A 592 -10.22 1.62 7.23
CA LYS A 592 -10.86 2.33 6.11
C LYS A 592 -10.98 1.42 4.89
N LEU A 593 -12.15 1.50 4.24
CA LEU A 593 -12.56 0.75 3.06
C LEU A 593 -12.65 1.70 1.86
N TYR A 594 -12.15 1.28 0.71
CA TYR A 594 -12.13 2.07 -0.52
C TYR A 594 -12.74 1.29 -1.68
N GLY A 595 -13.51 2.00 -2.52
CA GLY A 595 -13.84 1.58 -3.88
C GLY A 595 -13.01 2.37 -4.88
N ILE A 596 -12.19 1.67 -5.65
CA ILE A 596 -11.23 2.25 -6.59
C ILE A 596 -11.59 1.83 -8.01
N ASP A 597 -11.68 2.77 -8.93
CA ASP A 597 -11.92 2.46 -10.34
C ASP A 597 -10.66 1.86 -10.96
N SER A 598 -10.76 0.63 -11.46
CA SER A 598 -9.64 -0.05 -12.10
C SER A 598 -9.15 0.62 -13.39
N ALA A 599 -9.93 1.49 -14.03
CA ALA A 599 -9.52 2.14 -15.27
C ALA A 599 -8.47 3.25 -15.08
N ASN A 600 -8.51 3.98 -13.96
CA ASN A 600 -7.66 5.15 -13.70
C ASN A 600 -7.03 5.17 -12.29
N GLY A 601 -7.47 4.28 -11.40
CA GLY A 601 -7.04 4.25 -10.01
C GLY A 601 -7.73 5.27 -9.11
N ASP A 602 -8.72 6.03 -9.59
CA ASP A 602 -9.38 7.04 -8.78
C ASP A 602 -10.24 6.40 -7.68
N ILE A 603 -10.25 7.03 -6.51
CA ILE A 603 -11.12 6.60 -5.40
C ILE A 603 -12.53 7.11 -5.71
N VAL A 604 -13.47 6.19 -5.93
CA VAL A 604 -14.87 6.50 -6.25
C VAL A 604 -15.67 6.75 -4.98
N TRP A 605 -15.41 5.96 -3.94
CA TRP A 605 -16.01 6.11 -2.62
C TRP A 605 -15.06 5.57 -1.54
N SER A 606 -15.26 6.02 -0.31
CA SER A 606 -14.54 5.50 0.87
C SER A 606 -15.44 5.48 2.10
N ARG A 607 -15.24 4.52 2.99
CA ARG A 607 -15.96 4.38 4.26
C ARG A 607 -14.99 4.11 5.40
N VAL A 608 -15.14 4.84 6.51
CA VAL A 608 -14.45 4.54 7.76
C VAL A 608 -15.26 3.46 8.49
N LEU A 609 -14.59 2.41 8.94
CA LEU A 609 -15.21 1.29 9.65
C LEU A 609 -15.48 1.66 11.10
N GLY A 610 -16.72 1.45 11.54
CA GLY A 610 -17.17 1.70 12.90
C GLY A 610 -16.46 0.81 13.92
N LEU A 611 -15.98 1.43 15.00
CA LEU A 611 -15.36 0.72 16.11
C LEU A 611 -16.39 0.15 17.09
N GLY A 612 -17.68 0.53 17.00
CA GLY A 612 -18.71 0.16 17.97
C GLY A 612 -18.27 0.39 19.42
N TRP A 613 -18.47 -0.61 20.30
CA TRP A 613 -18.06 -0.54 21.70
C TRP A 613 -16.53 -0.39 21.89
N ALA A 614 -15.72 -0.90 20.95
CA ALA A 614 -14.26 -0.81 21.04
C ALA A 614 -13.76 0.63 20.94
N GLY A 615 -14.55 1.54 20.34
CA GLY A 615 -14.22 2.96 20.29
C GLY A 615 -14.16 3.63 21.67
N GLN A 616 -14.87 3.10 22.68
CA GLN A 616 -14.89 3.67 24.03
C GLN A 616 -13.64 3.34 24.85
N VAL A 617 -12.95 2.26 24.52
CA VAL A 617 -11.80 1.72 25.29
C VAL A 617 -10.48 1.84 24.53
N GLY A 618 -10.50 2.40 23.32
CA GLY A 618 -9.37 2.33 22.40
C GLY A 618 -9.36 0.97 21.70
N GLY A 619 -9.37 0.99 20.36
CA GLY A 619 -9.36 -0.23 19.59
C GLY A 619 -9.28 0.03 18.09
N ARG A 620 -9.12 -1.04 17.33
CA ARG A 620 -9.02 -1.00 15.87
C ARG A 620 -9.81 -2.13 15.22
N VAL A 621 -10.32 -1.88 14.02
CA VAL A 621 -10.89 -2.93 13.16
C VAL A 621 -9.76 -3.48 12.30
N GLN A 622 -9.51 -4.78 12.40
CA GLN A 622 -8.58 -5.51 11.54
C GLN A 622 -9.36 -6.26 10.46
N PRO A 623 -9.27 -5.85 9.17
CA PRO A 623 -9.84 -6.61 8.06
C PRO A 623 -9.25 -8.02 8.00
N VAL A 624 -10.08 -9.04 7.75
CA VAL A 624 -9.63 -10.44 7.68
C VAL A 624 -9.97 -11.09 6.35
N LYS A 625 -11.22 -11.00 5.89
CA LYS A 625 -11.67 -11.60 4.62
C LYS A 625 -12.66 -10.70 3.89
N LEU A 626 -12.68 -10.82 2.57
CA LEU A 626 -13.60 -10.12 1.69
C LEU A 626 -14.29 -11.14 0.78
N PHE A 627 -15.62 -11.09 0.71
CA PHE A 627 -16.43 -12.01 -0.07
C PHE A 627 -17.44 -11.26 -0.95
N THR A 628 -17.51 -11.59 -2.24
CA THR A 628 -18.60 -11.14 -3.11
C THR A 628 -19.81 -12.06 -2.93
N VAL A 629 -20.80 -11.62 -2.15
CA VAL A 629 -22.01 -12.39 -1.85
C VAL A 629 -23.09 -12.25 -2.93
N LYS A 630 -22.99 -11.23 -3.78
CA LYS A 630 -23.82 -11.07 -4.98
C LYS A 630 -22.95 -10.51 -6.10
N ALA A 631 -22.76 -11.28 -7.18
CA ALA A 631 -22.04 -10.84 -8.35
C ALA A 631 -23.01 -10.35 -9.44
N VAL A 632 -22.47 -9.69 -10.46
CA VAL A 632 -23.25 -9.26 -11.63
C VAL A 632 -23.82 -10.49 -12.33
N GLY A 633 -25.15 -10.55 -12.44
CA GLY A 633 -25.86 -11.67 -13.07
C GLY A 633 -26.33 -12.78 -12.11
N ASP A 634 -26.02 -12.70 -10.82
CA ASP A 634 -26.64 -13.58 -9.83
C ASP A 634 -28.12 -13.20 -9.62
N VAL A 635 -28.98 -14.20 -9.44
CA VAL A 635 -30.42 -14.00 -9.18
C VAL A 635 -30.62 -13.69 -7.70
N ASP A 636 -31.34 -12.62 -7.39
CA ASP A 636 -31.69 -12.27 -6.01
C ASP A 636 -32.93 -13.09 -5.56
N PRO A 637 -32.79 -14.03 -4.61
CA PRO A 637 -33.90 -14.87 -4.17
C PRO A 637 -34.95 -14.08 -3.36
N ALA A 638 -34.65 -12.87 -2.89
CA ALA A 638 -35.55 -12.06 -2.07
C ALA A 638 -36.48 -11.14 -2.90
N LEU A 639 -36.22 -10.96 -4.20
CA LEU A 639 -37.07 -10.14 -5.07
C LEU A 639 -38.28 -10.95 -5.55
N ARG A 640 -39.49 -10.48 -5.23
CA ARG A 640 -40.74 -11.00 -5.81
C ARG A 640 -40.74 -10.80 -7.33
N GLU A 641 -41.38 -11.73 -8.06
CA GLU A 641 -41.64 -11.61 -9.50
C GLU A 641 -42.26 -10.22 -9.80
N GLY A 642 -41.45 -9.33 -10.39
CA GLY A 642 -41.84 -7.95 -10.72
C GLY A 642 -40.80 -6.87 -10.37
N ASP A 643 -40.03 -7.03 -9.29
CA ASP A 643 -39.08 -5.99 -8.82
C ASP A 643 -37.66 -6.12 -9.43
N ALA A 644 -37.34 -7.29 -10.01
CA ALA A 644 -36.09 -7.52 -10.74
C ALA A 644 -35.88 -6.54 -11.92
N ALA A 645 -36.95 -5.99 -12.48
CA ALA A 645 -36.92 -5.02 -13.58
C ALA A 645 -36.54 -3.59 -13.14
N ARG A 646 -36.48 -3.28 -11.83
CA ARG A 646 -36.33 -1.88 -11.34
C ARG A 646 -35.10 -1.55 -10.51
N GLY A 647 -34.25 -2.50 -10.06
CA GLY A 647 -33.05 -2.07 -9.33
C GLY A 647 -32.14 -3.07 -8.61
N GLY A 648 -32.19 -4.38 -8.89
CA GLY A 648 -31.50 -5.40 -8.08
C GLY A 648 -30.17 -5.96 -8.59
N GLN A 649 -29.48 -5.31 -9.55
CA GLN A 649 -28.31 -5.88 -10.27
C GLN A 649 -26.94 -5.47 -9.74
N ASP A 650 -26.88 -4.63 -8.70
CA ASP A 650 -25.60 -4.15 -8.20
C ASP A 650 -24.90 -5.25 -7.39
N PRO A 651 -23.59 -5.47 -7.61
CA PRO A 651 -22.82 -6.44 -6.84
C PRO A 651 -22.67 -6.01 -5.38
N GLU A 652 -22.80 -6.97 -4.48
CA GLU A 652 -22.74 -6.80 -3.04
C GLU A 652 -21.55 -7.58 -2.46
N VAL A 653 -20.86 -6.92 -1.53
CA VAL A 653 -19.62 -7.41 -0.93
C VAL A 653 -19.74 -7.38 0.58
N VAL A 654 -19.15 -8.38 1.20
CA VAL A 654 -19.06 -8.56 2.64
C VAL A 654 -17.60 -8.53 3.08
N LEU A 655 -17.27 -7.56 3.94
CA LEU A 655 -16.00 -7.51 4.65
C LEU A 655 -16.20 -8.12 6.05
N VAL A 656 -15.40 -9.13 6.36
CA VAL A 656 -15.29 -9.70 7.71
C VAL A 656 -14.07 -9.09 8.40
N GLY A 657 -14.30 -8.42 9.52
CA GLY A 657 -13.27 -7.79 10.33
C GLY A 657 -13.29 -8.28 11.78
N GLN A 658 -12.16 -8.16 12.47
CA GLN A 658 -12.10 -8.35 13.92
C GLN A 658 -11.87 -7.01 14.60
N ARG A 659 -12.74 -6.59 15.53
CA ARG A 659 -12.42 -5.44 16.38
C ARG A 659 -11.57 -5.93 17.53
N ARG A 660 -10.42 -5.29 17.71
CA ARG A 660 -9.49 -5.59 18.81
C ARG A 660 -9.40 -4.34 19.67
N ALA A 661 -9.89 -4.46 20.90
CA ALA A 661 -9.74 -3.43 21.90
C ALA A 661 -8.37 -3.52 22.59
N ASP A 662 -7.90 -2.40 23.13
CA ASP A 662 -6.61 -2.32 23.82
C ASP A 662 -6.57 -3.17 25.10
N ASN A 663 -7.75 -3.47 25.67
CA ASN A 663 -7.92 -4.40 26.79
C ASN A 663 -7.92 -5.89 26.38
N THR A 664 -7.49 -6.22 25.16
CA THR A 664 -7.38 -7.57 24.57
C THR A 664 -8.68 -8.25 24.16
N LEU A 665 -9.85 -7.65 24.43
CA LEU A 665 -11.12 -8.21 23.95
C LEU A 665 -11.19 -8.15 22.42
N VAL A 666 -11.72 -9.23 21.82
CA VAL A 666 -11.87 -9.38 20.37
C VAL A 666 -13.27 -9.82 20.05
N ASP A 667 -13.87 -9.22 19.04
CA ASP A 667 -15.08 -9.72 18.40
C ASP A 667 -14.97 -9.68 16.88
N THR A 668 -15.85 -10.43 16.21
CA THR A 668 -15.90 -10.49 14.75
C THR A 668 -17.15 -9.80 14.26
N VAL A 669 -16.94 -8.84 13.35
CA VAL A 669 -17.97 -8.00 12.76
C VAL A 669 -18.01 -8.19 11.25
N VAL A 670 -19.20 -7.98 10.69
CA VAL A 670 -19.46 -8.07 9.26
C VAL A 670 -19.96 -6.73 8.73
N PHE A 671 -19.35 -6.23 7.66
CA PHE A 671 -19.78 -5.04 6.93
C PHE A 671 -20.28 -5.47 5.55
N HIS A 672 -21.56 -5.24 5.25
CA HIS A 672 -22.21 -5.62 3.98
C HIS A 672 -22.59 -4.38 3.18
N PHE A 673 -21.98 -4.20 2.02
CA PHE A 673 -22.09 -2.98 1.24
C PHE A 673 -22.20 -3.25 -0.26
N ASN A 674 -22.76 -2.28 -0.96
CA ASN A 674 -22.79 -2.24 -2.42
C ASN A 674 -21.39 -1.86 -2.94
N ALA A 675 -20.82 -2.67 -3.84
CA ALA A 675 -19.45 -2.45 -4.30
C ALA A 675 -19.27 -1.16 -5.13
N LEU A 676 -20.34 -0.66 -5.76
CA LEU A 676 -20.27 0.52 -6.63
C LEU A 676 -20.34 1.83 -5.84
N THR A 677 -21.14 1.86 -4.78
CA THR A 677 -21.44 3.10 -4.02
C THR A 677 -20.81 3.12 -2.64
N GLY A 678 -20.44 1.96 -2.09
CA GLY A 678 -20.05 1.83 -0.69
C GLY A 678 -21.21 2.00 0.29
N ALA A 679 -22.45 2.01 -0.20
CA ALA A 679 -23.63 2.12 0.64
C ALA A 679 -23.88 0.82 1.42
N ASP A 680 -24.30 0.96 2.68
CA ASP A 680 -24.68 -0.16 3.53
C ASP A 680 -25.96 -0.82 2.99
N VAL A 681 -25.85 -2.09 2.63
CA VAL A 681 -26.99 -2.86 2.09
C VAL A 681 -28.03 -3.13 3.17
N THR A 682 -27.62 -3.19 4.44
CA THR A 682 -28.53 -3.44 5.56
C THR A 682 -29.35 -2.20 5.94
N GLY A 683 -28.98 -1.02 5.43
CA GLY A 683 -29.63 0.26 5.70
C GLY A 683 -29.49 0.74 7.14
N ARG A 684 -28.53 0.20 7.91
CA ARG A 684 -28.29 0.57 9.32
C ARG A 684 -27.48 1.86 9.42
N ALA A 685 -26.50 2.03 8.54
CA ALA A 685 -25.69 3.25 8.44
C ALA A 685 -26.07 4.05 7.20
N LYS A 686 -26.16 5.38 7.35
CA LYS A 686 -26.28 6.28 6.19
C LYS A 686 -24.91 6.46 5.52
N ASP A 687 -24.93 6.84 4.25
CA ASP A 687 -23.72 7.07 3.46
C ASP A 687 -22.78 8.16 4.01
N GLU A 688 -23.30 9.09 4.81
CA GLU A 688 -22.54 10.19 5.43
C GLU A 688 -22.05 9.84 6.84
N GLU A 689 -22.39 8.65 7.36
CA GLU A 689 -22.03 8.22 8.71
C GLU A 689 -20.86 7.23 8.67
N VAL A 690 -20.25 7.01 9.84
CA VAL A 690 -19.28 5.93 10.02
C VAL A 690 -19.98 4.60 9.75
N PHE A 691 -19.32 3.69 9.03
CA PHE A 691 -19.94 2.45 8.60
C PHE A 691 -19.94 1.44 9.75
N GLU A 692 -21.03 1.37 10.50
CA GLU A 692 -21.19 0.44 11.61
C GLU A 692 -21.36 -1.00 11.14
N GLY A 693 -20.62 -1.92 11.76
CA GLY A 693 -20.63 -3.34 11.43
C GLY A 693 -21.75 -4.09 12.15
N HIS A 694 -22.13 -5.25 11.61
CA HIS A 694 -22.98 -6.21 12.30
C HIS A 694 -22.14 -7.17 13.14
N ASP A 695 -22.37 -7.14 14.44
CA ASP A 695 -21.75 -8.06 15.40
C ASP A 695 -22.27 -9.49 15.16
N LEU A 696 -21.37 -10.38 14.73
CA LEU A 696 -21.73 -11.75 14.39
C LEU A 696 -21.17 -12.76 15.40
N ILE A 697 -19.89 -12.66 15.76
CA ILE A 697 -19.22 -13.58 16.72
C ILE A 697 -18.69 -12.77 17.90
N GLN A 698 -19.08 -13.17 19.11
CA GLN A 698 -18.49 -12.68 20.36
C GLN A 698 -17.16 -13.39 20.63
N GLY A 699 -16.15 -13.08 19.82
CA GLY A 699 -14.85 -13.74 19.88
C GLY A 699 -14.09 -13.64 18.56
N PRO A 700 -12.88 -14.24 18.49
CA PRO A 700 -12.09 -14.25 17.27
C PRO A 700 -12.62 -15.26 16.25
N LEU A 701 -12.73 -14.84 14.99
CA LEU A 701 -12.80 -15.72 13.81
C LEU A 701 -11.55 -16.60 13.69
N ILE A 702 -11.74 -17.91 13.52
CA ILE A 702 -10.68 -18.87 13.21
C ILE A 702 -10.52 -19.06 11.71
N GLU A 703 -11.63 -19.28 10.99
CA GLU A 703 -11.62 -19.53 9.56
C GLU A 703 -12.96 -19.12 8.92
N GLY A 704 -12.95 -18.85 7.63
CA GLY A 704 -14.17 -18.55 6.88
C GLY A 704 -14.05 -18.76 5.38
N PHE A 705 -15.13 -19.17 4.73
CA PHE A 705 -15.15 -19.44 3.29
C PHE A 705 -16.51 -19.11 2.67
N LEU A 706 -16.52 -18.90 1.35
CA LEU A 706 -17.73 -18.60 0.59
C LEU A 706 -18.24 -19.85 -0.13
N LEU A 707 -19.51 -20.17 0.10
CA LEU A 707 -20.28 -21.19 -0.63
C LEU A 707 -21.21 -20.53 -1.66
N GLY A 708 -21.63 -21.31 -2.66
CA GLY A 708 -22.52 -20.88 -3.74
C GLY A 708 -21.81 -20.67 -5.08
N GLY A 709 -22.33 -21.30 -6.13
CA GLY A 709 -21.85 -21.15 -7.51
C GLY A 709 -22.35 -19.88 -8.21
N ALA A 710 -22.10 -19.78 -9.51
CA ALA A 710 -22.70 -18.73 -10.34
C ALA A 710 -24.21 -19.01 -10.52
N GLY A 711 -25.06 -18.01 -10.25
CA GLY A 711 -26.52 -18.16 -10.34
C GLY A 711 -27.17 -18.86 -9.13
N GLU A 712 -26.40 -19.23 -8.11
CA GLU A 712 -26.89 -19.75 -6.82
C GLU A 712 -26.75 -18.67 -5.73
N PRO A 713 -27.55 -18.72 -4.65
CA PRO A 713 -27.32 -17.86 -3.49
C PRO A 713 -25.92 -18.13 -2.93
N LYS A 714 -25.20 -17.08 -2.54
CA LYS A 714 -23.88 -17.23 -1.91
C LYS A 714 -23.97 -16.96 -0.41
N VAL A 715 -23.23 -17.74 0.36
CA VAL A 715 -23.20 -17.63 1.83
C VAL A 715 -21.77 -17.71 2.34
N ALA A 716 -21.37 -16.74 3.14
CA ALA A 716 -20.14 -16.79 3.91
C ALA A 716 -20.37 -17.67 5.15
N VAL A 717 -19.58 -18.73 5.26
CA VAL A 717 -19.54 -19.63 6.42
C VAL A 717 -18.35 -19.22 7.26
N LEU A 718 -18.59 -18.90 8.52
CA LEU A 718 -17.62 -18.35 9.47
C LEU A 718 -17.56 -19.23 10.72
N LEU A 719 -16.34 -19.44 11.23
CA LEU A 719 -16.07 -20.33 12.36
C LEU A 719 -15.43 -19.57 13.50
N ASP A 720 -15.99 -19.72 14.70
CA ASP A 720 -15.44 -19.15 15.94
C ASP A 720 -14.33 -20.02 16.55
N GLU A 721 -13.81 -19.59 17.71
CA GLU A 721 -12.78 -20.32 18.47
C GLU A 721 -13.22 -21.71 18.97
N TYR A 722 -14.53 -21.94 19.07
CA TYR A 722 -15.12 -23.22 19.46
C TYR A 722 -15.55 -24.04 18.23
N LEU A 723 -15.21 -23.60 17.02
CA LEU A 723 -15.59 -24.20 15.74
C LEU A 723 -17.12 -24.28 15.52
N GLN A 724 -17.87 -23.38 16.13
CA GLN A 724 -19.29 -23.20 15.82
C GLN A 724 -19.46 -22.45 14.50
N VAL A 725 -20.45 -22.86 13.72
CA VAL A 725 -20.73 -22.31 12.39
C VAL A 725 -21.68 -21.12 12.49
N TYR A 726 -21.29 -20.02 11.83
CA TYR A 726 -22.07 -18.81 11.63
C TYR A 726 -22.24 -18.58 10.12
N LEU A 727 -23.46 -18.28 9.68
CA LEU A 727 -23.78 -18.01 8.28
C LEU A 727 -24.00 -16.52 8.07
N TYR A 728 -23.58 -16.00 6.92
CA TYR A 728 -23.91 -14.64 6.51
C TYR A 728 -24.08 -14.51 4.98
N PRO A 729 -25.17 -13.91 4.47
CA PRO A 729 -26.39 -13.59 5.22
C PRO A 729 -27.05 -14.88 5.75
N ASP A 730 -27.73 -14.80 6.89
CA ASP A 730 -28.44 -15.94 7.49
C ASP A 730 -29.94 -15.85 7.16
N ASN A 731 -30.35 -16.55 6.10
CA ASN A 731 -31.73 -16.62 5.63
C ASN A 731 -32.09 -18.04 5.14
N ASP A 732 -33.38 -18.33 4.94
CA ASP A 732 -33.87 -19.67 4.58
C ASP A 732 -33.17 -20.27 3.35
N ALA A 733 -32.87 -19.46 2.32
CA ALA A 733 -32.20 -19.93 1.11
C ALA A 733 -30.74 -20.33 1.38
N THR A 734 -30.00 -19.50 2.13
CA THR A 734 -28.62 -19.79 2.53
C THR A 734 -28.51 -20.95 3.51
N GLN A 735 -29.47 -21.11 4.42
CA GLN A 735 -29.56 -22.25 5.32
C GLN A 735 -29.84 -23.54 4.57
N ALA A 736 -30.74 -23.52 3.58
CA ALA A 736 -31.01 -24.68 2.73
C ALA A 736 -29.78 -25.09 1.92
N LEU A 737 -29.08 -24.12 1.33
CA LEU A 737 -27.82 -24.37 0.61
C LEU A 737 -26.75 -24.97 1.53
N PHE A 738 -26.55 -24.37 2.71
CA PHE A 738 -25.58 -24.88 3.69
C PHE A 738 -25.93 -26.31 4.13
N THR A 739 -27.20 -26.58 4.44
CA THR A 739 -27.66 -27.91 4.86
C THR A 739 -27.42 -28.96 3.78
N ALA A 740 -27.62 -28.60 2.50
CA ALA A 740 -27.38 -29.50 1.38
C ALA A 740 -25.88 -29.80 1.18
N LEU A 741 -25.00 -28.81 1.38
CA LEU A 741 -23.57 -28.94 1.12
C LEU A 741 -22.75 -29.42 2.33
N ALA A 742 -23.20 -29.14 3.56
CA ALA A 742 -22.45 -29.38 4.79
C ALA A 742 -21.83 -30.77 4.93
N PRO A 743 -22.49 -31.90 4.56
CA PRO A 743 -21.88 -33.23 4.65
C PRO A 743 -20.65 -33.42 3.76
N SER A 744 -20.49 -32.60 2.72
CA SER A 744 -19.36 -32.64 1.79
C SER A 744 -18.26 -31.63 2.12
N LEU A 745 -18.50 -30.74 3.09
CA LEU A 745 -17.54 -29.70 3.47
C LEU A 745 -16.46 -30.26 4.38
N SER A 746 -15.22 -29.97 4.00
CA SER A 746 -14.05 -30.24 4.83
C SER A 746 -13.06 -29.09 4.71
N PHE A 747 -12.39 -28.76 5.80
CA PHE A 747 -11.41 -27.69 5.82
C PHE A 747 -10.31 -27.96 6.87
N PRO A 748 -9.05 -27.60 6.56
CA PRO A 748 -7.95 -27.72 7.51
C PRO A 748 -7.85 -26.48 8.40
N VAL A 749 -7.51 -26.68 9.67
CA VAL A 749 -7.21 -25.61 10.64
C VAL A 749 -5.87 -25.92 11.31
N ARG A 750 -5.05 -24.88 11.53
CA ARG A 750 -3.82 -25.01 12.33
C ARG A 750 -4.16 -25.07 13.82
N THR A 751 -3.59 -26.02 14.54
CA THR A 751 -3.80 -26.19 15.98
C THR A 751 -2.46 -26.36 16.69
N THR A 752 -2.44 -26.11 18.00
CA THR A 752 -1.27 -26.40 18.83
C THR A 752 -1.71 -27.35 19.95
N VAL A 753 -1.10 -28.53 20.01
CA VAL A 753 -1.39 -29.56 21.01
C VAL A 753 -0.07 -29.93 21.68
N GLU A 754 -0.02 -29.85 23.02
CA GLU A 754 1.18 -30.19 23.81
C GLU A 754 2.44 -29.42 23.37
N GLY A 755 2.28 -28.16 22.92
CA GLY A 755 3.38 -27.31 22.45
C GLY A 755 3.88 -27.64 21.04
N GLN A 756 3.26 -28.59 20.34
CA GLN A 756 3.56 -28.91 18.94
C GLN A 756 2.46 -28.39 18.02
N GLN A 757 2.84 -27.75 16.92
CA GLN A 757 1.89 -27.34 15.89
C GLN A 757 1.48 -28.53 15.02
N ARG A 758 0.18 -28.62 14.73
CA ARG A 758 -0.42 -29.63 13.86
C ARG A 758 -1.40 -28.96 12.92
N VAL A 759 -1.70 -29.63 11.80
CA VAL A 759 -2.81 -29.25 10.93
C VAL A 759 -3.90 -30.31 11.10
N VAL A 760 -5.11 -29.87 11.43
CA VAL A 760 -6.25 -30.77 11.70
C VAL A 760 -7.35 -30.47 10.70
N GLY A 761 -7.77 -31.48 9.96
CA GLY A 761 -8.95 -31.40 9.10
C GLY A 761 -10.21 -31.52 9.93
N HIS A 762 -11.23 -30.74 9.56
CA HIS A 762 -12.54 -30.76 10.19
C HIS A 762 -13.62 -31.03 9.15
N ALA A 763 -14.67 -31.70 9.57
CA ALA A 763 -15.94 -31.79 8.87
C ALA A 763 -17.05 -31.15 9.71
N ILE A 764 -18.18 -30.83 9.09
CA ILE A 764 -19.28 -30.14 9.76
C ILE A 764 -20.34 -31.16 10.18
N ASP A 765 -20.71 -31.15 11.46
CA ASP A 765 -21.89 -31.84 11.96
C ASP A 765 -23.08 -30.88 11.99
N LEU A 766 -24.16 -31.28 11.33
CA LEU A 766 -25.38 -30.48 11.22
C LEU A 766 -26.19 -30.59 12.50
N SER A 767 -26.37 -29.47 13.20
CA SER A 767 -27.30 -29.45 14.33
C SER A 767 -28.74 -29.45 13.83
N THR A 768 -29.53 -30.39 14.34
CA THR A 768 -30.99 -30.47 14.13
C THR A 768 -31.79 -29.81 15.27
N THR A 769 -31.10 -29.17 16.23
CA THR A 769 -31.68 -28.54 17.43
C THR A 769 -31.40 -27.03 17.45
N VAL A 770 -31.81 -26.32 18.51
CA VAL A 770 -31.59 -24.88 18.70
C VAL A 770 -30.10 -24.49 18.75
N HIS A 771 -29.18 -25.46 18.91
CA HIS A 771 -27.75 -25.20 18.91
C HIS A 771 -27.19 -25.01 17.49
N LYS A 772 -26.09 -24.26 17.37
CA LYS A 772 -25.39 -24.05 16.10
C LYS A 772 -24.70 -25.34 15.63
N SER A 773 -24.54 -25.48 14.32
CA SER A 773 -23.74 -26.56 13.73
C SER A 773 -22.28 -26.44 14.20
N LEU A 774 -21.61 -27.58 14.40
CA LEU A 774 -20.28 -27.65 15.00
C LEU A 774 -19.33 -28.40 14.07
N ALA A 775 -18.10 -27.92 13.92
CA ALA A 775 -17.08 -28.67 13.20
C ALA A 775 -16.33 -29.63 14.13
N TYR A 776 -16.15 -30.87 13.69
CA TYR A 776 -15.42 -31.92 14.43
C TYR A 776 -14.19 -32.39 13.64
N PRO A 777 -13.12 -32.81 14.31
CA PRO A 777 -11.88 -33.22 13.64
C PRO A 777 -12.04 -34.57 12.93
N THR A 778 -11.51 -34.69 11.71
CA THR A 778 -11.55 -35.91 10.88
C THR A 778 -10.17 -36.50 10.61
N TRP A 779 -9.14 -35.68 10.48
CA TRP A 779 -7.75 -36.11 10.30
C TRP A 779 -6.78 -35.15 10.96
N SER A 780 -5.56 -35.61 11.25
CA SER A 780 -4.50 -34.76 11.79
C SER A 780 -3.16 -35.06 11.13
N LEU A 781 -2.51 -34.01 10.63
CA LEU A 781 -1.16 -34.02 10.13
C LEU A 781 -0.23 -33.48 11.22
N THR A 782 0.59 -34.36 11.77
CA THR A 782 1.60 -34.00 12.78
C THR A 782 2.85 -33.49 12.09
N LEU A 783 3.37 -32.35 12.53
CA LEU A 783 4.59 -31.75 11.99
C LEU A 783 5.80 -32.11 12.88
N PRO A 784 7.03 -32.17 12.33
CA PRO A 784 8.24 -32.45 13.10
C PRO A 784 8.43 -31.48 14.28
N ALA A 785 9.06 -31.94 15.37
CA ALA A 785 9.32 -31.08 16.52
C ALA A 785 10.11 -29.81 16.13
N GLY A 786 9.71 -28.65 16.66
CA GLY A 786 10.32 -27.36 16.35
C GLY A 786 9.88 -26.73 15.01
N THR A 787 8.97 -27.37 14.26
CA THR A 787 8.36 -26.75 13.07
C THR A 787 7.18 -25.85 13.42
N ALA A 788 7.10 -24.71 12.74
CA ALA A 788 6.00 -23.76 12.81
C ALA A 788 5.37 -23.56 11.42
N VAL A 789 4.04 -23.54 11.37
CA VAL A 789 3.23 -23.23 10.18
C VAL A 789 3.32 -21.74 9.88
N GLN A 790 3.87 -21.41 8.71
CA GLN A 790 3.99 -20.04 8.22
C GLN A 790 2.71 -19.61 7.48
N ALA A 791 2.21 -20.47 6.59
CA ALA A 791 1.03 -20.17 5.79
C ALA A 791 0.28 -21.45 5.37
N MET A 792 -1.04 -21.32 5.23
CA MET A 792 -1.93 -22.29 4.61
C MET A 792 -2.67 -21.57 3.48
N THR A 793 -2.28 -21.83 2.23
CA THR A 793 -2.79 -21.11 1.06
C THR A 793 -3.65 -22.05 0.23
N PRO A 794 -4.94 -21.75 0.01
CA PRO A 794 -5.77 -22.56 -0.87
C PRO A 794 -5.26 -22.49 -2.31
N GLN A 795 -5.56 -23.52 -3.10
CA GLN A 795 -5.34 -23.47 -4.54
C GLN A 795 -6.07 -22.27 -5.17
N ALA A 796 -5.41 -21.58 -6.09
CA ALA A 796 -6.02 -20.48 -6.83
C ALA A 796 -7.19 -20.98 -7.68
N ARG A 797 -8.34 -20.31 -7.58
CA ARG A 797 -9.56 -20.66 -8.33
C ARG A 797 -9.36 -20.39 -9.81
N SER A 798 -9.59 -21.38 -10.65
CA SER A 798 -9.59 -21.23 -12.12
C SER A 798 -10.42 -22.33 -12.75
N THR A 799 -11.10 -22.04 -13.87
CA THR A 799 -11.79 -23.04 -14.67
C THR A 799 -10.80 -23.69 -15.65
N PRO A 800 -10.56 -25.01 -15.59
CA PRO A 800 -9.69 -25.68 -16.55
C PRO A 800 -10.40 -25.86 -17.90
N ALA A 801 -9.90 -25.22 -18.95
CA ALA A 801 -10.44 -25.38 -20.31
C ALA A 801 -10.14 -26.76 -20.92
N SER A 802 -9.00 -27.35 -20.54
CA SER A 802 -8.60 -28.69 -21.01
C SER A 802 -8.18 -29.56 -19.84
N TYR A 803 -8.75 -30.76 -19.79
CA TYR A 803 -8.46 -31.83 -18.82
C TYR A 803 -7.18 -32.60 -19.14
N GLY A 804 -6.62 -32.47 -20.34
CA GLY A 804 -5.42 -33.19 -20.74
C GLY A 804 -4.55 -32.39 -21.69
N ARG A 805 -3.32 -32.85 -21.86
CA ARG A 805 -2.35 -32.31 -22.80
C ARG A 805 -2.04 -33.39 -23.85
N VAL A 806 -2.32 -33.08 -25.11
CA VAL A 806 -2.02 -33.97 -26.23
C VAL A 806 -0.53 -33.90 -26.56
N LEU A 807 0.11 -35.06 -26.63
CA LEU A 807 1.51 -35.24 -26.99
C LEU A 807 1.70 -35.30 -28.52
N GLY A 808 2.92 -35.13 -29.01
CA GLY A 808 3.22 -35.20 -30.46
C GLY A 808 2.83 -36.54 -31.09
N ASN A 809 2.91 -37.63 -30.32
CA ASN A 809 2.45 -38.96 -30.75
C ASN A 809 0.92 -39.18 -30.67
N ARG A 810 0.13 -38.12 -30.38
CA ARG A 810 -1.34 -38.11 -30.21
C ARG A 810 -1.88 -38.84 -28.98
N THR A 811 -1.02 -39.30 -28.08
CA THR A 811 -1.44 -39.75 -26.75
C THR A 811 -1.70 -38.54 -25.85
N THR A 812 -2.42 -38.72 -24.75
CA THR A 812 -2.85 -37.63 -23.86
C THR A 812 -2.33 -37.83 -22.45
N LEU A 813 -1.67 -36.81 -21.90
CA LEU A 813 -1.40 -36.72 -20.47
C LEU A 813 -2.57 -36.02 -19.79
N TYR A 814 -3.37 -36.77 -19.01
CA TYR A 814 -4.49 -36.19 -18.26
C TYR A 814 -3.97 -35.44 -17.04
N LYS A 815 -4.46 -34.23 -16.81
CA LYS A 815 -4.04 -33.38 -15.69
C LYS A 815 -4.67 -33.89 -14.40
N TYR A 816 -3.87 -33.97 -13.33
CA TYR A 816 -4.41 -34.26 -12.00
C TYR A 816 -5.01 -32.97 -11.41
N LEU A 817 -6.33 -32.96 -11.21
CA LEU A 817 -7.10 -31.78 -10.80
C LEU A 817 -7.79 -32.05 -9.47
N ASN A 818 -7.15 -31.64 -8.37
CA ASN A 818 -7.73 -31.73 -7.03
C ASN A 818 -8.09 -30.35 -6.48
N ALA A 819 -9.36 -29.95 -6.61
CA ALA A 819 -9.84 -28.65 -6.12
C ALA A 819 -9.78 -28.47 -4.59
N ARG A 820 -9.48 -29.54 -3.84
CA ARG A 820 -9.36 -29.54 -2.38
C ARG A 820 -7.91 -29.46 -1.91
N ALA A 821 -6.96 -29.36 -2.84
CA ALA A 821 -5.55 -29.21 -2.51
C ALA A 821 -5.25 -27.81 -1.96
N PHE A 822 -4.34 -27.75 -1.00
CA PHE A 822 -3.81 -26.49 -0.46
C PHE A 822 -2.30 -26.59 -0.24
N LEU A 823 -1.64 -25.44 -0.23
CA LEU A 823 -0.22 -25.31 0.07
C LEU A 823 -0.01 -25.08 1.56
N LEU A 824 0.89 -25.86 2.14
CA LEU A 824 1.34 -25.76 3.52
C LEU A 824 2.82 -25.37 3.54
N THR A 825 3.12 -24.17 4.03
CA THR A 825 4.49 -23.68 4.22
C THR A 825 4.85 -23.73 5.70
N THR A 826 6.00 -24.31 6.00
CA THR A 826 6.49 -24.56 7.36
C THR A 826 7.94 -24.12 7.51
N ALA A 827 8.32 -23.68 8.71
CA ALA A 827 9.70 -23.33 9.05
C ALA A 827 10.16 -24.12 10.28
N ASN A 828 11.35 -24.70 10.22
CA ASN A 828 12.02 -25.33 11.34
C ASN A 828 13.20 -24.45 11.76
N ALA A 829 12.99 -23.59 12.76
CA ALA A 829 14.05 -22.69 13.22
C ALA A 829 15.27 -23.44 13.81
N PRO A 830 15.11 -24.49 14.64
CA PRO A 830 16.25 -25.28 15.13
C PRO A 830 17.12 -25.92 14.03
N LEU A 831 16.50 -26.40 12.95
CA LEU A 831 17.22 -27.03 11.83
C LEU A 831 17.63 -26.04 10.73
N GLY A 832 17.13 -24.80 10.77
CA GLY A 832 17.33 -23.83 9.70
C GLY A 832 16.77 -24.32 8.35
N THR A 833 15.61 -24.98 8.35
CA THR A 833 14.97 -25.50 7.13
C THR A 833 13.54 -24.98 6.96
N CYS A 834 13.09 -24.98 5.71
CA CYS A 834 11.74 -24.64 5.30
C CYS A 834 11.11 -25.82 4.58
N GLY A 835 9.88 -26.19 4.93
CA GLY A 835 9.13 -27.23 4.25
C GLY A 835 7.96 -26.64 3.46
N LEU A 836 7.80 -27.08 2.21
CA LEU A 836 6.64 -26.80 1.37
C LEU A 836 5.92 -28.11 1.05
N ARG A 837 4.62 -28.19 1.32
CA ARG A 837 3.80 -29.39 1.09
C ARG A 837 2.52 -29.04 0.36
N VAL A 838 2.14 -29.87 -0.62
CA VAL A 838 0.79 -29.87 -1.20
C VAL A 838 -0.01 -30.93 -0.49
N VAL A 839 -1.12 -30.55 0.13
CA VAL A 839 -1.92 -31.44 0.99
C VAL A 839 -3.37 -31.45 0.52
N ASP A 840 -4.00 -32.61 0.47
CA ASP A 840 -5.45 -32.74 0.25
C ASP A 840 -6.19 -32.33 1.54
N GLY A 841 -7.04 -31.29 1.46
CA GLY A 841 -7.77 -30.75 2.60
C GLY A 841 -8.83 -31.66 3.21
N ALA A 842 -9.31 -32.67 2.47
CA ALA A 842 -10.36 -33.58 2.92
C ALA A 842 -9.79 -34.82 3.63
N LYS A 843 -8.68 -35.40 3.15
CA LYS A 843 -8.06 -36.62 3.72
C LYS A 843 -6.78 -36.34 4.53
N GLY A 844 -6.12 -35.20 4.32
CA GLY A 844 -4.82 -34.89 4.93
C GLY A 844 -3.63 -35.58 4.24
N THR A 845 -3.86 -36.20 3.09
CA THR A 845 -2.82 -36.84 2.28
C THR A 845 -1.85 -35.79 1.75
N VAL A 846 -0.55 -36.02 1.94
CA VAL A 846 0.51 -35.18 1.35
C VAL A 846 0.78 -35.65 -0.07
N LEU A 847 0.47 -34.81 -1.07
CA LEU A 847 0.64 -35.09 -2.49
C LEU A 847 2.05 -34.76 -2.99
N TYR A 848 2.66 -33.71 -2.44
CA TYR A 848 4.03 -33.29 -2.76
C TYR A 848 4.68 -32.72 -1.51
N THR A 849 5.97 -32.97 -1.34
CA THR A 849 6.76 -32.42 -0.23
C THR A 849 8.15 -32.05 -0.72
N THR A 850 8.65 -30.91 -0.27
CA THR A 850 10.03 -30.48 -0.49
C THR A 850 10.54 -29.74 0.74
N GLU A 851 11.84 -29.84 1.00
CA GLU A 851 12.52 -29.15 2.09
C GLU A 851 13.72 -28.39 1.52
N VAL A 852 13.80 -27.09 1.84
CA VAL A 852 14.88 -26.19 1.40
C VAL A 852 15.53 -25.56 2.63
N LYS A 853 16.79 -25.14 2.51
CA LYS A 853 17.47 -24.43 3.60
C LYS A 853 16.87 -23.03 3.80
N ALA A 854 16.76 -22.61 5.06
CA ALA A 854 16.38 -21.25 5.38
C ALA A 854 17.53 -20.29 5.07
N THR A 855 17.18 -19.07 4.65
CA THR A 855 18.16 -18.03 4.34
C THR A 855 18.73 -17.46 5.64
N PRO A 856 20.06 -17.44 5.84
CA PRO A 856 20.67 -16.82 7.02
C PRO A 856 20.19 -15.38 7.21
N GLY A 857 19.78 -15.02 8.43
CA GLY A 857 19.27 -13.68 8.75
C GLY A 857 17.85 -13.35 8.27
N LYS A 858 17.34 -13.98 7.21
CA LYS A 858 15.99 -13.74 6.65
C LYS A 858 14.96 -14.82 7.00
N GLY A 859 15.40 -15.95 7.55
CA GLY A 859 14.52 -17.06 7.92
C GLY A 859 13.90 -17.74 6.70
N CYS A 860 12.61 -18.09 6.80
CA CYS A 860 11.92 -18.84 5.77
C CYS A 860 11.22 -17.94 4.75
N ASP A 861 11.78 -17.84 3.54
CA ASP A 861 11.26 -16.99 2.47
C ASP A 861 10.95 -17.79 1.18
N ILE A 862 9.94 -18.65 1.26
CA ILE A 862 9.40 -19.37 0.10
C ILE A 862 8.16 -18.63 -0.41
N LYS A 863 8.16 -18.30 -1.70
CA LYS A 863 6.96 -17.84 -2.41
C LYS A 863 6.43 -18.97 -3.27
N ALA A 864 5.17 -19.35 -3.12
CA ALA A 864 4.58 -20.47 -3.85
C ALA A 864 3.16 -20.17 -4.32
N HIS A 865 2.77 -20.75 -5.45
CA HIS A 865 1.43 -20.63 -6.01
C HIS A 865 1.02 -21.93 -6.72
N LEU A 866 -0.17 -22.40 -6.39
CA LEU A 866 -0.78 -23.61 -6.93
C LEU A 866 -2.04 -23.24 -7.71
N VAL A 867 -2.12 -23.64 -8.98
CA VAL A 867 -3.29 -23.41 -9.84
C VAL A 867 -3.47 -24.59 -10.79
N GLU A 868 -4.72 -24.97 -11.07
CA GLU A 868 -5.06 -26.20 -11.81
C GLU A 868 -4.27 -27.45 -11.35
N ASN A 869 -3.27 -27.86 -12.13
CA ASN A 869 -2.45 -29.04 -11.93
C ASN A 869 -0.97 -28.71 -11.78
N TRP A 870 -0.61 -27.44 -11.54
CA TRP A 870 0.80 -27.06 -11.44
C TRP A 870 1.07 -26.11 -10.29
N LEU A 871 2.23 -26.35 -9.68
CA LEU A 871 2.82 -25.59 -8.59
C LEU A 871 4.05 -24.87 -9.14
N VAL A 872 4.22 -23.62 -8.75
CA VAL A 872 5.49 -22.91 -8.88
C VAL A 872 5.90 -22.41 -7.51
N TYR A 873 7.18 -22.57 -7.18
CA TYR A 873 7.75 -22.00 -5.98
C TYR A 873 9.13 -21.42 -6.21
N HIS A 874 9.44 -20.37 -5.46
CA HIS A 874 10.70 -19.65 -5.49
C HIS A 874 11.33 -19.64 -4.10
N TYR A 875 12.63 -19.84 -4.06
CA TYR A 875 13.43 -19.82 -2.83
C TYR A 875 14.88 -19.41 -3.14
N TYR A 876 15.66 -19.14 -2.10
CA TYR A 876 17.08 -18.84 -2.21
C TYR A 876 17.92 -20.07 -1.85
N GLU A 877 18.81 -20.48 -2.76
CA GLU A 877 19.81 -21.52 -2.49
C GLU A 877 21.08 -20.84 -1.95
N GLY A 878 21.41 -21.13 -0.69
CA GLY A 878 22.62 -20.63 -0.02
C GLY A 878 23.88 -21.40 -0.38
N GLU A 879 25.02 -20.98 0.15
CA GLU A 879 26.29 -21.66 -0.08
C GLU A 879 26.28 -23.04 0.59
N VAL A 880 26.40 -24.10 -0.21
CA VAL A 880 26.59 -25.46 0.29
C VAL A 880 28.09 -25.65 0.51
N GLY A 881 28.50 -25.87 1.75
CA GLY A 881 29.91 -26.10 2.10
C GLY A 881 30.46 -27.32 1.37
N GLY A 882 31.05 -27.10 0.19
CA GLY A 882 31.34 -28.16 -0.75
C GLY A 882 32.18 -27.80 -1.98
N GLY A 883 32.45 -26.53 -2.29
CA GLY A 883 33.49 -26.10 -3.24
C GLY A 883 33.49 -26.72 -4.66
N THR A 884 32.40 -27.32 -5.13
CA THR A 884 32.28 -27.85 -6.50
C THR A 884 31.42 -26.92 -7.35
N ALA A 885 31.60 -26.92 -8.68
CA ALA A 885 30.86 -26.06 -9.60
C ALA A 885 29.32 -26.28 -9.62
N ALA A 886 28.81 -27.28 -8.91
CA ALA A 886 27.39 -27.48 -8.64
C ALA A 886 26.85 -26.58 -7.51
N ASP A 887 27.73 -25.94 -6.74
CA ASP A 887 27.44 -25.09 -5.57
C ASP A 887 27.21 -23.64 -5.98
N SER A 888 26.27 -23.39 -6.90
CA SER A 888 25.90 -22.02 -7.27
C SER A 888 24.90 -21.44 -6.27
N THR A 889 25.30 -20.38 -5.56
CA THR A 889 24.40 -19.57 -4.73
C THR A 889 23.47 -18.77 -5.61
N GLY A 890 22.20 -18.65 -5.24
CA GLY A 890 21.26 -17.78 -5.95
C GLY A 890 19.82 -18.21 -5.83
N TYR A 891 18.93 -17.41 -6.43
CA TYR A 891 17.51 -17.70 -6.41
C TYR A 891 17.16 -18.83 -7.38
N ARG A 892 16.28 -19.71 -6.93
CA ARG A 892 15.74 -20.83 -7.70
C ARG A 892 14.25 -20.65 -7.88
N MET A 893 13.76 -21.01 -9.05
CA MET A 893 12.34 -21.14 -9.34
C MET A 893 12.09 -22.57 -9.79
N VAL A 894 11.20 -23.28 -9.11
CA VAL A 894 10.88 -24.67 -9.42
C VAL A 894 9.43 -24.74 -9.85
N THR A 895 9.18 -25.48 -10.92
CA THR A 895 7.83 -25.80 -11.39
C THR A 895 7.58 -27.29 -11.24
N VAL A 896 6.39 -27.64 -10.79
CA VAL A 896 5.93 -29.02 -10.59
C VAL A 896 4.57 -29.16 -11.25
N GLU A 897 4.38 -30.18 -12.08
CA GLU A 897 3.11 -30.52 -12.70
C GLU A 897 2.64 -31.89 -12.20
N PHE A 898 1.33 -32.01 -11.98
CA PHE A 898 0.66 -33.23 -11.56
C PHE A 898 -0.17 -33.78 -12.73
N TYR A 899 0.02 -35.06 -13.06
CA TYR A 899 -0.71 -35.77 -14.12
C TYR A 899 -1.33 -37.05 -13.59
N GLU A 900 -2.51 -37.42 -14.08
CA GLU A 900 -3.19 -38.68 -13.75
C GLU A 900 -2.39 -39.88 -14.27
N GLY A 901 -2.46 -40.98 -13.53
CA GLY A 901 -1.83 -42.23 -13.92
C GLY A 901 -0.31 -42.18 -13.90
N THR A 902 0.29 -43.27 -14.37
CA THR A 902 1.76 -43.40 -14.53
C THR A 902 2.17 -43.44 -16.00
N GLN A 903 1.21 -43.61 -16.91
CA GLN A 903 1.43 -43.71 -18.35
C GLN A 903 0.58 -42.69 -19.13
N PRO A 904 0.98 -42.31 -20.36
CA PRO A 904 0.09 -41.59 -21.27
C PRO A 904 -1.20 -42.37 -21.57
N ASP A 905 -2.29 -41.66 -21.84
CA ASP A 905 -3.65 -42.17 -22.06
C ASP A 905 -4.30 -42.90 -20.86
N GLU A 906 -3.76 -42.75 -19.66
CA GLU A 906 -4.35 -43.25 -18.42
C GLU A 906 -5.19 -42.14 -17.75
N LYS A 907 -6.52 -42.31 -17.72
CA LYS A 907 -7.47 -41.36 -17.13
C LYS A 907 -8.05 -41.93 -15.84
N THR A 908 -7.85 -41.23 -14.72
CA THR A 908 -8.39 -41.57 -13.39
C THR A 908 -9.57 -40.68 -12.97
N GLU A 909 -9.87 -39.64 -13.75
CA GLU A 909 -10.98 -38.70 -13.51
C GLU A 909 -10.86 -37.96 -12.16
N SER A 910 -9.64 -37.52 -11.85
CA SER A 910 -9.27 -36.92 -10.56
C SER A 910 -10.19 -35.78 -10.11
N SER A 911 -10.74 -34.99 -11.04
CA SER A 911 -11.66 -33.88 -10.73
C SER A 911 -13.00 -34.32 -10.12
N GLY A 912 -13.48 -35.52 -10.47
CA GLY A 912 -14.72 -36.09 -9.93
C GLY A 912 -14.48 -37.13 -8.84
N LEU A 913 -13.23 -37.51 -8.61
CA LEU A 913 -12.86 -38.56 -7.69
C LEU A 913 -12.99 -38.09 -6.24
N SER A 914 -13.48 -38.98 -5.37
CA SER A 914 -13.45 -38.72 -3.93
C SER A 914 -12.02 -38.73 -3.43
N SER A 915 -11.63 -37.74 -2.61
CA SER A 915 -10.34 -37.70 -1.89
C SER A 915 -10.06 -38.96 -1.07
N PHE A 916 -11.10 -39.74 -0.72
CA PHE A 916 -10.98 -40.98 0.04
C PHE A 916 -10.72 -42.22 -0.81
N SER A 917 -10.85 -42.13 -2.15
CA SER A 917 -10.53 -43.22 -3.07
C SER A 917 -9.02 -43.51 -3.07
N ASP A 918 -8.64 -44.78 -3.21
CA ASP A 918 -7.24 -45.17 -3.39
C ASP A 918 -6.70 -44.71 -4.75
N ASP A 919 -7.56 -44.61 -5.77
CA ASP A 919 -7.22 -44.09 -7.10
C ASP A 919 -6.77 -42.62 -7.07
N ALA A 920 -7.06 -41.89 -5.98
CA ALA A 920 -6.65 -40.49 -5.83
C ALA A 920 -5.13 -40.34 -5.67
N LEU A 921 -4.43 -41.44 -5.39
CA LEU A 921 -2.97 -41.53 -5.33
C LEU A 921 -2.34 -42.01 -6.64
N ASN A 922 -3.14 -42.38 -7.65
CA ASN A 922 -2.64 -42.78 -8.95
C ASN A 922 -2.38 -41.53 -9.82
N PHE A 923 -1.26 -40.87 -9.55
CA PHE A 923 -0.78 -39.72 -10.30
C PHE A 923 0.75 -39.73 -10.37
N GLN A 924 1.31 -39.00 -11.33
CA GLN A 924 2.73 -38.76 -11.48
C GLN A 924 3.06 -37.28 -11.37
N THR A 925 4.26 -36.98 -10.89
CA THR A 925 4.78 -35.61 -10.76
C THR A 925 5.95 -35.41 -11.71
N LEU A 926 5.93 -34.29 -12.43
CA LEU A 926 7.04 -33.83 -13.26
C LEU A 926 7.55 -32.52 -12.69
N GLU A 927 8.82 -32.46 -12.31
CA GLU A 927 9.42 -31.26 -11.72
C GLU A 927 10.67 -30.81 -12.47
N GLN A 928 10.89 -29.50 -12.48
CA GLN A 928 12.08 -28.89 -13.07
C GLN A 928 12.44 -27.61 -12.33
N ALA A 929 13.72 -27.47 -11.99
CA ALA A 929 14.26 -26.28 -11.35
C ALA A 929 14.88 -25.34 -12.39
N TYR A 930 14.83 -24.04 -12.12
CA TYR A 930 15.41 -22.96 -12.91
C TYR A 930 16.18 -22.00 -11.99
N VAL A 931 17.18 -21.33 -12.55
CA VAL A 931 17.90 -20.21 -11.93
C VAL A 931 17.14 -18.93 -12.22
N PHE A 932 16.89 -18.14 -11.19
CA PHE A 932 16.22 -16.85 -11.30
C PHE A 932 17.15 -15.73 -10.77
N PRO A 933 17.23 -14.58 -11.44
CA PRO A 933 18.25 -13.56 -11.11
C PRO A 933 17.92 -12.69 -9.90
N TYR A 934 16.66 -12.60 -9.45
CA TYR A 934 16.24 -11.65 -8.40
C TYR A 934 15.44 -12.33 -7.28
N ALA A 935 15.32 -11.67 -6.13
CA ALA A 935 14.32 -12.06 -5.14
C ALA A 935 12.91 -11.73 -5.66
N ILE A 936 11.91 -12.49 -5.21
CA ILE A 936 10.50 -12.29 -5.57
C ILE A 936 9.74 -11.90 -4.30
N THR A 937 8.92 -10.86 -4.38
CA THR A 937 8.09 -10.42 -3.26
C THR A 937 6.68 -11.01 -3.34
N ALA A 938 6.13 -11.15 -4.54
CA ALA A 938 4.82 -11.73 -4.81
C ALA A 938 4.77 -12.41 -6.19
N LEU A 939 3.93 -13.43 -6.34
CA LEU A 939 3.70 -14.08 -7.62
C LEU A 939 2.25 -14.56 -7.74
N ALA A 940 1.70 -14.48 -8.96
CA ALA A 940 0.34 -14.90 -9.28
C ALA A 940 0.24 -15.35 -10.74
N THR A 941 -0.77 -16.13 -11.09
CA THR A 941 -1.03 -16.52 -12.48
C THR A 941 -2.17 -15.74 -13.09
N THR A 942 -2.09 -15.39 -14.37
CA THR A 942 -3.20 -14.72 -15.07
C THR A 942 -4.47 -15.56 -15.07
N SER A 943 -5.62 -14.91 -14.92
CA SER A 943 -6.94 -15.56 -14.89
C SER A 943 -7.85 -15.01 -15.98
N THR A 944 -8.48 -15.90 -16.76
CA THR A 944 -9.42 -15.59 -17.83
C THR A 944 -10.73 -16.35 -17.59
N LYS A 945 -11.82 -15.89 -18.21
CA LYS A 945 -13.19 -16.32 -17.89
C LYS A 945 -13.41 -17.83 -18.04
N TYR A 946 -12.86 -18.41 -19.10
CA TYR A 946 -12.98 -19.83 -19.44
C TYR A 946 -11.68 -20.61 -19.27
N GLY A 947 -10.57 -19.93 -18.94
CA GLY A 947 -9.25 -20.54 -18.75
C GLY A 947 -8.64 -21.14 -20.02
N ILE A 948 -9.07 -20.69 -21.19
CA ILE A 948 -8.59 -21.12 -22.52
C ILE A 948 -7.24 -20.48 -22.85
N SER A 949 -7.10 -19.18 -22.55
CA SER A 949 -5.83 -18.48 -22.73
C SER A 949 -4.73 -19.09 -21.84
N THR A 950 -3.46 -19.00 -22.26
CA THR A 950 -2.37 -19.55 -21.45
C THR A 950 -2.26 -18.80 -20.14
N LYS A 951 -1.94 -19.52 -19.05
CA LYS A 951 -1.77 -18.92 -17.73
C LYS A 951 -0.32 -18.49 -17.53
N ASP A 952 -0.02 -17.24 -17.86
CA ASP A 952 1.30 -16.67 -17.63
C ASP A 952 1.53 -16.44 -16.13
N LEU A 953 2.76 -16.62 -15.69
CA LEU A 953 3.18 -16.33 -14.32
C LEU A 953 3.60 -14.86 -14.22
N ILE A 954 2.89 -14.09 -13.42
CA ILE A 954 3.23 -12.72 -13.07
C ILE A 954 4.07 -12.73 -11.80
N VAL A 955 5.21 -12.06 -11.85
CA VAL A 955 6.19 -11.99 -10.77
C VAL A 955 6.45 -10.53 -10.43
N ALA A 956 6.37 -10.20 -9.14
CA ALA A 956 6.91 -8.96 -8.59
C ALA A 956 8.30 -9.22 -8.02
N THR A 957 9.31 -8.56 -8.57
CA THR A 957 10.71 -8.73 -8.17
C THR A 957 11.12 -7.68 -7.13
N ALA A 958 12.12 -7.99 -6.32
CA ALA A 958 12.62 -7.07 -5.29
C ALA A 958 13.25 -5.78 -5.85
N ASN A 959 13.65 -5.76 -7.13
CA ASN A 959 14.06 -4.55 -7.85
C ASN A 959 12.86 -3.73 -8.40
N HIS A 960 11.68 -3.87 -7.78
CA HIS A 960 10.48 -3.07 -8.02
C HIS A 960 9.87 -3.19 -9.42
N ARG A 961 10.02 -4.35 -10.07
CA ARG A 961 9.44 -4.60 -11.40
C ARG A 961 8.36 -5.65 -11.35
N ILE A 962 7.34 -5.47 -12.18
CA ILE A 962 6.31 -6.49 -12.44
C ILE A 962 6.60 -7.12 -13.80
N GLN A 963 6.86 -8.42 -13.85
CA GLN A 963 7.25 -9.13 -15.07
C GLN A 963 6.36 -10.35 -15.33
N SER A 964 6.07 -10.60 -16.61
CA SER A 964 5.32 -11.78 -17.06
C SER A 964 6.24 -12.88 -17.63
N PHE A 965 6.04 -14.11 -17.18
CA PHE A 965 6.72 -15.31 -17.67
C PHE A 965 5.73 -16.25 -18.35
N PRO A 966 5.91 -16.55 -19.66
CA PRO A 966 5.03 -17.47 -20.37
C PRO A 966 5.06 -18.87 -19.79
N ARG A 967 3.89 -19.51 -19.75
CA ARG A 967 3.77 -20.88 -19.24
C ARG A 967 4.69 -21.88 -19.94
N ARG A 968 4.94 -21.70 -21.24
CA ARG A 968 5.78 -22.59 -22.06
C ARG A 968 7.26 -22.59 -21.65
N VAL A 969 7.73 -21.50 -21.04
CA VAL A 969 9.11 -21.40 -20.53
C VAL A 969 9.24 -22.20 -19.23
N LEU A 970 8.18 -22.25 -18.43
CA LEU A 970 8.10 -22.96 -17.15
C LEU A 970 7.48 -24.36 -17.32
N ASP A 971 7.79 -25.05 -18.41
CA ASP A 971 7.32 -26.43 -18.64
C ASP A 971 8.40 -27.41 -18.13
N PRO A 972 8.11 -28.28 -17.15
CA PRO A 972 9.10 -29.21 -16.60
C PRO A 972 9.50 -30.31 -17.58
N ARG A 973 8.78 -30.47 -18.70
CA ARG A 973 9.07 -31.52 -19.69
C ARG A 973 10.12 -31.09 -20.72
N ARG A 974 10.61 -29.84 -20.65
CA ARG A 974 11.63 -29.32 -21.59
C ARG A 974 12.88 -30.20 -21.55
N PRO A 975 13.34 -30.74 -22.69
CA PRO A 975 14.44 -31.69 -22.70
C PRO A 975 15.80 -30.99 -22.53
N ASN A 976 16.71 -31.63 -21.79
CA ASN A 976 18.13 -31.23 -21.67
C ASN A 976 18.94 -31.60 -22.93
N ARG A 977 18.30 -32.20 -23.93
CA ARG A 977 18.87 -32.58 -25.22
C ARG A 977 18.21 -31.78 -26.34
N LYS A 978 18.72 -31.95 -27.55
CA LYS A 978 18.04 -31.44 -28.75
C LYS A 978 16.62 -32.01 -28.82
N VAL A 979 15.68 -31.13 -29.15
CA VAL A 979 14.24 -31.43 -29.29
C VAL A 979 14.03 -32.46 -30.41
N THR A 980 13.24 -33.51 -30.14
CA THR A 980 12.83 -34.50 -31.16
C THR A 980 11.73 -33.97 -32.07
N ALA A 981 11.37 -34.72 -33.12
CA ALA A 981 10.28 -34.34 -34.01
C ALA A 981 8.94 -34.27 -33.25
N GLU A 982 8.64 -35.26 -32.38
CA GLU A 982 7.39 -35.27 -31.61
C GLU A 982 7.32 -34.11 -30.61
N GLU A 983 8.43 -33.80 -29.93
CA GLU A 983 8.49 -32.66 -28.99
C GLU A 983 8.40 -31.31 -29.71
N ALA A 984 8.92 -31.22 -30.94
CA ALA A 984 8.81 -30.03 -31.76
C ALA A 984 7.37 -29.80 -32.24
N GLU A 985 6.60 -30.86 -32.51
CA GLU A 985 5.15 -30.77 -32.79
C GLU A 985 4.36 -30.20 -31.59
N GLU A 986 4.83 -30.44 -30.36
CA GLU A 986 4.29 -29.83 -29.13
C GLU A 986 4.76 -28.38 -28.89
N PHE A 987 5.55 -27.80 -29.81
CA PHE A 987 6.22 -26.51 -29.63
C PHE A 987 7.14 -26.45 -28.39
N MET A 988 7.75 -27.57 -28.02
CA MET A 988 8.67 -27.64 -26.90
C MET A 988 10.03 -27.03 -27.27
N SER A 989 10.64 -26.34 -26.31
CA SER A 989 11.99 -25.77 -26.45
C SER A 989 12.98 -26.52 -25.58
N THR A 990 14.26 -26.51 -25.95
CA THR A 990 15.34 -27.05 -25.13
C THR A 990 15.34 -26.40 -23.76
N TYR A 991 15.59 -27.18 -22.71
CA TYR A 991 15.71 -26.66 -21.36
C TYR A 991 16.90 -25.71 -21.26
N GLU A 992 16.64 -24.53 -20.70
CA GLU A 992 17.64 -23.54 -20.36
C GLU A 992 17.52 -23.28 -18.86
N PRO A 993 18.58 -23.55 -18.06
CA PRO A 993 18.51 -23.38 -16.61
C PRO A 993 18.22 -21.95 -16.19
N LEU A 994 18.78 -20.95 -16.88
CA LEU A 994 18.60 -19.54 -16.55
C LEU A 994 17.31 -19.02 -17.16
N LEU A 995 16.39 -18.52 -16.34
CA LEU A 995 15.20 -17.85 -16.84
C LEU A 995 15.58 -16.50 -17.48
N PRO A 996 15.11 -16.22 -18.71
CA PRO A 996 15.48 -15.01 -19.43
C PRO A 996 14.87 -13.78 -18.75
N ASN A 997 15.72 -12.81 -18.39
CA ASN A 997 15.25 -11.50 -17.97
C ASN A 997 15.01 -10.62 -19.21
N ASP A 998 13.87 -10.82 -19.87
CA ASP A 998 13.48 -10.03 -21.05
C ASP A 998 12.81 -8.72 -20.61
N PRO A 999 13.42 -7.54 -20.87
CA PRO A 999 12.83 -6.25 -20.56
C PRO A 999 11.48 -6.01 -21.27
N ARG A 1000 11.26 -6.65 -22.43
CA ARG A 1000 9.99 -6.53 -23.19
C ARG A 1000 8.80 -7.16 -22.46
N ARG A 1001 9.05 -8.00 -21.46
CA ARG A 1001 8.03 -8.65 -20.65
C ARG A 1001 7.82 -8.00 -19.29
N VAL A 1002 8.51 -6.88 -19.02
CA VAL A 1002 8.29 -6.06 -17.82
C VAL A 1002 7.03 -5.24 -18.06
N LEU A 1003 5.95 -5.63 -17.37
CA LEU A 1003 4.63 -5.02 -17.47
C LEU A 1003 4.61 -3.61 -16.90
N SER A 1004 5.39 -3.35 -15.86
CA SER A 1004 5.46 -2.04 -15.22
C SER A 1004 6.34 -1.04 -15.98
N HIS A 1005 7.03 -1.45 -17.06
CA HIS A 1005 7.95 -0.62 -17.86
C HIS A 1005 8.88 0.27 -17.00
N ASN A 1006 8.60 1.57 -16.92
CA ASN A 1006 9.35 2.58 -16.18
C ASN A 1006 8.79 2.83 -14.76
N TYR A 1007 7.64 2.27 -14.40
CA TYR A 1007 7.10 2.34 -13.05
C TYR A 1007 7.83 1.35 -12.15
N ASP A 1008 8.49 1.91 -11.13
CA ASP A 1008 9.06 1.15 -10.02
C ASP A 1008 7.96 0.90 -8.98
N VAL A 1009 7.37 -0.30 -9.03
CA VAL A 1009 6.29 -0.72 -8.12
C VAL A 1009 6.92 -1.29 -6.86
N ALA A 1010 7.12 -0.42 -5.87
CA ALA A 1010 7.87 -0.79 -4.68
C ALA A 1010 7.10 -1.71 -3.72
N ASN A 1011 7.83 -2.64 -3.10
CA ASN A 1011 7.36 -3.54 -2.04
C ASN A 1011 5.97 -4.14 -2.29
N THR A 1012 5.78 -4.77 -3.46
CA THR A 1012 4.52 -5.46 -3.80
C THR A 1012 4.33 -6.68 -2.89
N GLN A 1013 3.22 -6.72 -2.16
CA GLN A 1013 2.92 -7.80 -1.23
C GLN A 1013 1.99 -8.84 -1.85
N THR A 1014 1.04 -8.41 -2.68
CA THR A 1014 0.03 -9.27 -3.30
C THR A 1014 -0.20 -8.87 -4.76
N ILE A 1015 -0.44 -9.86 -5.62
CA ILE A 1015 -0.89 -9.66 -6.99
C ILE A 1015 -2.25 -10.34 -7.12
N LEU A 1016 -3.25 -9.59 -7.54
CA LEU A 1016 -4.58 -10.08 -7.89
C LEU A 1016 -4.74 -10.07 -9.39
N THR A 1017 -5.40 -11.10 -9.91
CA THR A 1017 -5.76 -11.17 -11.32
C THR A 1017 -7.26 -11.37 -11.46
N ALA A 1018 -7.88 -10.65 -12.39
CA ALA A 1018 -9.31 -10.79 -12.68
C ALA A 1018 -9.55 -10.99 -14.17
N PRO A 1019 -10.53 -11.82 -14.55
CA PRO A 1019 -10.89 -12.00 -15.95
C PRO A 1019 -11.60 -10.75 -16.50
N ALA A 1020 -11.31 -10.41 -17.75
CA ALA A 1020 -12.19 -9.53 -18.54
C ALA A 1020 -13.34 -10.36 -19.16
N LEU A 1021 -14.27 -9.70 -19.87
CA LEU A 1021 -15.26 -10.43 -20.67
C LEU A 1021 -14.63 -11.09 -21.90
N LEU A 1022 -13.54 -10.51 -22.38
CA LEU A 1022 -12.69 -11.08 -23.42
C LEU A 1022 -11.81 -12.19 -22.83
N GLU A 1023 -11.85 -13.36 -23.46
CA GLU A 1023 -11.10 -14.52 -23.01
C GLU A 1023 -9.60 -14.35 -23.21
N SER A 1024 -9.18 -13.48 -24.13
CA SER A 1024 -7.77 -13.19 -24.36
C SER A 1024 -7.11 -12.36 -23.26
N THR A 1025 -7.89 -11.67 -22.40
CA THR A 1025 -7.39 -10.58 -21.56
C THR A 1025 -7.64 -10.80 -20.07
N SER A 1026 -6.62 -10.52 -19.26
CA SER A 1026 -6.65 -10.55 -17.79
C SER A 1026 -6.21 -9.21 -17.22
N LEU A 1027 -6.89 -8.73 -16.18
CA LEU A 1027 -6.46 -7.58 -15.38
C LEU A 1027 -5.44 -8.06 -14.35
N VAL A 1028 -4.34 -7.34 -14.19
CA VAL A 1028 -3.28 -7.60 -13.21
C VAL A 1028 -3.19 -6.39 -12.30
N PHE A 1029 -3.50 -6.60 -11.03
CA PHE A 1029 -3.44 -5.57 -10.00
C PHE A 1029 -2.43 -5.97 -8.93
N ALA A 1030 -1.31 -5.26 -8.87
CA ALA A 1030 -0.26 -5.43 -7.89
C ALA A 1030 -0.40 -4.35 -6.81
N PHE A 1031 -0.38 -4.75 -5.54
CA PHE A 1031 -0.42 -3.79 -4.43
C PHE A 1031 0.48 -4.19 -3.26
N GLY A 1032 0.94 -3.18 -2.53
CA GLY A 1032 1.81 -3.29 -1.37
C GLY A 1032 2.08 -1.88 -0.84
N LEU A 1033 3.33 -1.41 -0.88
CA LEU A 1033 3.59 0.02 -0.69
C LEU A 1033 2.96 0.85 -1.82
N ASP A 1034 3.26 0.49 -3.08
CA ASP A 1034 2.62 1.11 -4.24
C ASP A 1034 1.45 0.27 -4.77
N MET A 1035 0.66 0.89 -5.64
CA MET A 1035 -0.41 0.22 -6.36
C MET A 1035 -0.19 0.37 -7.87
N PHE A 1036 -0.32 -0.73 -8.60
CA PHE A 1036 -0.18 -0.76 -10.05
C PHE A 1036 -1.23 -1.67 -10.66
N LEU A 1037 -1.88 -1.21 -11.73
CA LEU A 1037 -2.80 -2.04 -12.51
C LEU A 1037 -2.46 -1.95 -13.98
N THR A 1038 -2.55 -3.09 -14.66
CA THR A 1038 -2.47 -3.17 -16.12
C THR A 1038 -3.34 -4.32 -16.65
N ARG A 1039 -3.41 -4.43 -17.98
CA ARG A 1039 -4.05 -5.53 -18.70
C ARG A 1039 -2.99 -6.35 -19.40
N VAL A 1040 -3.15 -7.66 -19.38
CA VAL A 1040 -2.26 -8.59 -20.10
C VAL A 1040 -3.06 -9.55 -20.95
N SER A 1041 -2.52 -9.88 -22.11
CA SER A 1041 -3.09 -10.86 -23.03
C SER A 1041 -2.08 -11.99 -23.30
N PRO A 1042 -2.04 -13.04 -22.46
CA PRO A 1042 -1.02 -14.10 -22.52
C PRO A 1042 -0.87 -14.75 -23.90
N SER A 1043 -1.99 -14.99 -24.59
CA SER A 1043 -2.06 -15.60 -25.92
C SER A 1043 -2.20 -14.56 -27.06
N ASN A 1044 -1.90 -13.28 -26.79
CA ASN A 1044 -2.31 -12.13 -27.61
C ASN A 1044 -3.85 -11.99 -27.73
N THR A 1045 -4.31 -10.88 -28.30
CA THR A 1045 -5.74 -10.59 -28.50
C THR A 1045 -6.28 -11.36 -29.71
N PHE A 1046 -6.82 -12.55 -29.50
CA PHE A 1046 -7.42 -13.38 -30.57
C PHE A 1046 -8.92 -13.13 -30.78
N ASP A 1047 -9.59 -12.47 -29.83
CA ASP A 1047 -11.02 -12.15 -29.82
C ASP A 1047 -11.31 -10.68 -30.15
N VAL A 1048 -10.27 -9.90 -30.45
CA VAL A 1048 -10.36 -8.50 -30.89
C VAL A 1048 -9.53 -8.31 -32.15
N LEU A 1049 -10.02 -7.47 -33.07
CA LEU A 1049 -9.30 -7.08 -34.27
C LEU A 1049 -8.04 -6.28 -33.89
N SER A 1050 -6.88 -6.62 -34.46
CA SER A 1050 -5.62 -5.91 -34.19
C SER A 1050 -5.75 -4.40 -34.45
N GLU A 1051 -5.13 -3.58 -33.59
CA GLU A 1051 -5.12 -2.13 -33.78
C GLU A 1051 -4.45 -1.70 -35.08
N SER A 1052 -3.44 -2.45 -35.52
CA SER A 1052 -2.73 -2.25 -36.79
C SER A 1052 -3.52 -2.69 -38.03
N PHE A 1053 -4.79 -3.10 -37.89
CA PHE A 1053 -5.60 -3.53 -39.02
C PHE A 1053 -5.86 -2.35 -39.96
N ASN A 1054 -5.45 -2.48 -41.22
CA ASN A 1054 -5.55 -1.41 -42.21
C ASN A 1054 -6.98 -1.27 -42.75
N LYS A 1055 -7.83 -0.60 -41.97
CA LYS A 1055 -9.23 -0.31 -42.32
C LYS A 1055 -9.34 0.47 -43.63
N VAL A 1056 -8.43 1.40 -43.89
CA VAL A 1056 -8.42 2.23 -45.10
C VAL A 1056 -8.21 1.37 -46.35
N GLN A 1057 -7.24 0.44 -46.32
CA GLN A 1057 -7.01 -0.48 -47.42
C GLN A 1057 -8.22 -1.39 -47.68
N LEU A 1058 -8.89 -1.87 -46.62
CA LEU A 1058 -10.10 -2.66 -46.78
C LEU A 1058 -11.20 -1.85 -47.48
N VAL A 1059 -11.46 -0.62 -47.03
CA VAL A 1059 -12.48 0.24 -47.65
C VAL A 1059 -12.13 0.55 -49.11
N LEU A 1060 -10.88 0.93 -49.39
CA LEU A 1060 -10.44 1.24 -50.76
C LEU A 1060 -10.54 0.05 -51.71
N THR A 1061 -10.21 -1.16 -51.26
CA THR A 1061 -10.31 -2.37 -52.10
C THR A 1061 -11.78 -2.72 -52.38
N VAL A 1062 -12.66 -2.64 -51.38
CA VAL A 1062 -14.11 -2.88 -51.56
C VAL A 1062 -14.72 -1.84 -52.50
N THR A 1063 -14.40 -0.56 -52.34
CA THR A 1063 -14.87 0.50 -53.24
C THR A 1063 -14.33 0.31 -54.66
N GLY A 1064 -13.05 -0.03 -54.82
CA GLY A 1064 -12.43 -0.30 -56.11
C GLY A 1064 -13.09 -1.48 -56.85
N LEU A 1065 -13.38 -2.57 -56.13
CA LEU A 1065 -14.12 -3.72 -56.66
C LEU A 1065 -15.54 -3.34 -57.08
N LEU A 1066 -16.25 -2.55 -56.27
CA LEU A 1066 -17.60 -2.08 -56.60
C LEU A 1066 -17.60 -1.25 -57.89
N VAL A 1067 -16.68 -0.29 -58.03
CA VAL A 1067 -16.54 0.53 -59.23
C VAL A 1067 -16.21 -0.34 -60.45
N ALA A 1068 -15.29 -1.30 -60.29
CA ALA A 1068 -14.96 -2.24 -61.37
C ALA A 1068 -16.19 -3.07 -61.81
N ILE A 1069 -17.02 -3.53 -60.88
CA ILE A 1069 -18.27 -4.26 -61.18
C ILE A 1069 -19.26 -3.35 -61.92
N LEU A 1070 -19.46 -2.13 -61.45
CA LEU A 1070 -20.39 -1.17 -62.07
C LEU A 1070 -19.97 -0.79 -63.50
N ILE A 1071 -18.67 -0.74 -63.79
CA ILE A 1071 -18.13 -0.48 -65.14
C ILE A 1071 -18.22 -1.73 -66.02
N THR A 1072 -17.84 -2.91 -65.50
CA THR A 1072 -17.77 -4.14 -66.28
C THR A 1072 -19.13 -4.74 -66.58
N ARG A 1073 -20.12 -4.61 -65.69
CA ARG A 1073 -21.48 -5.13 -65.89
C ARG A 1073 -22.13 -4.69 -67.21
N PRO A 1074 -22.25 -3.38 -67.53
CA PRO A 1074 -22.82 -2.94 -68.80
C PRO A 1074 -21.94 -3.33 -70.00
N MET A 1075 -20.61 -3.42 -69.84
CA MET A 1075 -19.72 -3.91 -70.91
C MET A 1075 -20.01 -5.37 -71.27
N VAL A 1076 -20.23 -6.22 -70.26
CA VAL A 1076 -20.55 -7.64 -70.44
C VAL A 1076 -21.96 -7.80 -70.99
N GLU A 1077 -22.96 -7.09 -70.46
CA GLU A 1077 -24.33 -7.11 -70.98
C GLU A 1077 -24.38 -6.69 -72.46
N ARG A 1078 -23.65 -5.62 -72.82
CA ARG A 1078 -23.52 -5.18 -74.22
C ARG A 1078 -22.82 -6.21 -75.09
N LYS A 1079 -21.77 -6.88 -74.59
CA LYS A 1079 -21.05 -7.93 -75.32
C LYS A 1079 -21.93 -9.17 -75.52
N GLN A 1080 -22.69 -9.59 -74.51
CA GLN A 1080 -23.63 -10.70 -74.60
C GLN A 1080 -24.80 -10.38 -75.54
N LEU A 1081 -25.35 -9.16 -75.49
CA LEU A 1081 -26.40 -8.72 -76.42
C LEU A 1081 -25.89 -8.77 -77.87
N LYS A 1082 -24.69 -8.25 -78.14
CA LYS A 1082 -24.07 -8.32 -79.48
C LYS A 1082 -23.87 -9.75 -79.96
N ALA A 1083 -23.42 -10.66 -79.10
CA ALA A 1083 -23.22 -12.09 -79.43
C ALA A 1083 -24.52 -12.90 -79.55
N LYS A 1084 -25.67 -12.35 -79.15
CA LYS A 1084 -26.99 -12.94 -79.38
C LYS A 1084 -27.64 -12.43 -80.66
N TRP A 1085 -27.27 -11.22 -81.11
CA TRP A 1085 -27.85 -10.56 -82.29
C TRP A 1085 -27.07 -10.84 -83.58
N TYR A 1086 -25.80 -11.20 -83.45
CA TYR A 1086 -24.92 -11.75 -84.49
C TYR A 1086 -24.29 -13.04 -83.96
#